data_AF-A0A849WSC0-F1
#
_entry.id   AF-A0A849WSC0-F1
#
_cell.length_a   1.000
_cell.length_b   1.000
_cell.length_c   1.000
_cell.angle_alpha   90.00
_cell.angle_beta   90.00
_cell.angle_gamma   90.00
#
_symmetry.space_group_name_H-M   'P 1'
#
loop_
_entity.id
_entity.type
_entity.pdbx_description
1 polymer ?
#
loop_
_entity_poly.entity_id
_entity_poly.type
_entity_poly.pdbx_seq_one_letter_code
_entity_poly.pdbx_strand_id
1 'polypeptide(L)'
;MNRQGSALLTSMMLAGLSLVLLMGIGQSILQFNKLQRQQMGDITVDQVLNSALDYTMTAVKQNWCMTPTWTKSLTSCNLQDAYNIERLLLNEDNIKYLGLLGEDTSKIRISKIGPVEVSLSSIQTEHPLFSMLDQVYKFGGKKILFTVERIQNIQTPNKGREIPIKITVEIDFSIFTKKVKIENIMYVFPREIGTQALLLANNLYLNSSESSFLSEAGNSRIAQDSEIAKSGGLHFLSSVFVNGDVYLPDSNSKKFSNVTFADKLILGNGYVKQDNDYFIPNTLGGDADKYTSQLKNFGGFLGGVELDPERDLGLDVLSGIYNPGVVISNFDVCKQRQLAKMDLTKSRDSQLWQRVVSDTNSEIQSILNFGKVDIFLPQRIEGSDSSSDNDFKIMNHENNSEPIIRVWISSIGYDSGVEFKTYASLSRNGKFTLKNSNFPNFSIEVQTSSYLINDNVQDHLLNLKLIYKGIEDLPLTGGSGSIKIQNPRIVIQFEAFDLGYANGVPTRDKNPNSISYGTIKASDTAHYFLDKFKMSGIELVKKNGVFKINKGINFKNSEYYTCSLLGTEECDDAGFKYFESEAYPDRIVSNPFQAAANEAEDLAALDLSCSGVDFTLKPLNNSFQAASWDTSFLSFTKKAWSFSGNGSWQTSDVVKEEIDVADLTGKRSDPSFNVIAYAKNCNILAEADFVTGFFVCDKLHIKQRAKPLRIIGTFVVNQISIDPSAVKNGIVWSSIYEVNSVSELRDSKILSGTNCENPNKPIWMPYPSVNDSQNNFFCNAVSLRSKADPFRWTTIDPDCGVAKGSSVVSCKGRIKRWSIKELYRRLL
;
A
#
# COMPACT_ATOMS: atom_id res chain seq x y z
N MET A 1 44.05 36.49 94.19
CA MET A 1 43.90 37.32 92.97
C MET A 1 44.06 36.45 91.72
N ASN A 2 43.22 36.68 90.70
CA ASN A 2 43.30 36.18 89.31
C ASN A 2 43.06 34.68 88.97
N ARG A 3 41.97 34.07 89.47
CA ARG A 3 41.35 32.89 88.82
C ARG A 3 40.17 33.21 87.89
N GLN A 4 39.59 34.41 87.97
CA GLN A 4 38.45 34.82 87.12
C GLN A 4 38.87 35.39 85.74
N GLY A 5 40.11 35.87 85.60
CA GLY A 5 40.62 36.42 84.33
C GLY A 5 40.97 35.37 83.27
N SER A 6 41.41 34.17 83.66
CA SER A 6 41.80 33.13 82.68
C SER A 6 40.60 32.47 82.03
N ALA A 7 39.49 32.28 82.77
CA ALA A 7 38.26 31.68 82.25
C ALA A 7 37.63 32.53 81.14
N LEU A 8 37.62 33.87 81.32
CA LEU A 8 37.11 34.80 80.33
C LEU A 8 37.96 34.75 79.03
N LEU A 9 39.28 34.79 79.15
CA LEU A 9 40.20 34.69 78.01
C LEU A 9 40.07 33.36 77.26
N THR A 10 39.94 32.23 77.97
CA THR A 10 39.69 30.93 77.33
C THR A 10 38.33 30.88 76.63
N SER A 11 37.29 31.47 77.21
CA SER A 11 35.96 31.52 76.56
C SER A 11 35.96 32.42 75.32
N MET A 12 36.70 33.54 75.32
CA MET A 12 36.82 34.41 74.15
C MET A 12 37.66 33.77 73.04
N MET A 13 38.72 33.03 73.38
CA MET A 13 39.49 32.26 72.39
C MET A 13 38.68 31.10 71.80
N LEU A 14 37.90 30.36 72.61
CA LEU A 14 37.01 29.31 72.13
C LEU A 14 35.89 29.89 71.24
N ALA A 15 35.29 31.01 71.63
CA ALA A 15 34.32 31.72 70.81
C ALA A 15 34.94 32.21 69.50
N GLY A 16 36.14 32.80 69.53
CA GLY A 16 36.88 33.23 68.34
C GLY A 16 37.21 32.07 67.39
N LEU A 17 37.72 30.95 67.91
CA LEU A 17 38.00 29.74 67.13
C LEU A 17 36.73 29.13 66.53
N SER A 18 35.62 29.12 67.27
CA SER A 18 34.34 28.64 66.77
C SER A 18 33.80 29.52 65.62
N LEU A 19 33.99 30.84 65.70
CA LEU A 19 33.59 31.77 64.64
C LEU A 19 34.43 31.57 63.37
N VAL A 20 35.74 31.39 63.51
CA VAL A 20 36.65 31.12 62.38
C VAL A 20 36.33 29.78 61.71
N LEU A 21 36.02 28.74 62.50
CA LEU A 21 35.58 27.44 61.97
C LEU A 21 34.24 27.55 61.24
N LEU A 22 33.26 28.29 61.77
CA LEU A 22 31.97 28.52 61.11
C LEU A 22 32.13 29.30 59.79
N MET A 23 33.02 30.31 59.75
CA MET A 23 33.33 31.03 58.51
C MET A 23 34.04 30.13 57.49
N GLY A 24 34.98 29.28 57.92
CA GLY A 24 35.66 28.31 57.05
C GLY A 24 34.73 27.25 56.49
N ILE A 25 33.80 26.72 57.30
CA ILE A 25 32.74 25.80 56.86
C ILE A 25 31.79 26.53 55.89
N GLY A 26 31.41 27.78 56.17
CA GLY A 26 30.58 28.58 55.28
C GLY A 26 31.19 28.78 53.89
N GLN A 27 32.47 29.12 53.80
CA GLN A 27 33.16 29.22 52.51
C GLN A 27 33.30 27.88 51.81
N SER A 28 33.57 26.80 52.56
CA SER A 28 33.66 25.44 52.00
C SER A 28 32.32 24.95 51.46
N ILE A 29 31.21 25.23 52.15
CA ILE A 29 29.85 24.93 51.67
C ILE A 29 29.53 25.73 50.41
N LEU A 30 29.91 27.02 50.36
CA LEU A 30 29.70 27.83 49.15
C LEU A 30 30.52 27.33 47.96
N GLN A 31 31.78 26.94 48.17
CA GLN A 31 32.62 26.34 47.13
C GLN A 31 32.10 24.96 46.71
N PHE A 32 31.68 24.13 47.65
CA PHE A 32 31.09 22.82 47.37
C PHE A 32 29.78 22.95 46.61
N ASN A 33 28.89 23.88 46.99
CA ASN A 33 27.67 24.18 46.25
C ASN A 33 27.96 24.71 44.85
N LYS A 34 29.03 25.50 44.68
CA LYS A 34 29.47 25.97 43.36
C LYS A 34 29.98 24.82 42.49
N LEU A 35 30.80 23.93 43.05
CA LEU A 35 31.31 22.74 42.37
C LEU A 35 30.19 21.73 42.04
N GLN A 36 29.26 21.48 42.98
CA GLN A 36 28.08 20.63 42.72
C GLN A 36 27.18 21.24 41.65
N ARG A 37 26.94 22.55 41.66
CA ARG A 37 26.16 23.22 40.60
C ARG A 37 26.85 23.14 39.24
N GLN A 38 28.19 23.24 39.22
CA GLN A 38 28.97 23.05 37.99
C GLN A 38 28.88 21.60 37.49
N GLN A 39 29.09 20.61 38.37
CA GLN A 39 29.00 19.19 38.01
C GLN A 39 27.59 18.77 37.57
N MET A 40 26.55 19.22 38.27
CA MET A 40 25.16 18.98 37.89
C MET A 40 24.80 19.68 36.57
N GLY A 41 25.35 20.87 36.33
CA GLY A 41 25.22 21.59 35.07
C GLY A 41 25.82 20.78 33.91
N ASP A 42 27.05 20.29 34.06
CA ASP A 42 27.75 19.52 33.03
C ASP A 42 27.00 18.21 32.70
N ILE A 43 26.56 17.45 33.71
CA ILE A 43 25.77 16.22 33.51
C ILE A 43 24.45 16.52 32.77
N THR A 44 23.76 17.59 33.16
CA THR A 44 22.48 17.97 32.53
C THR A 44 22.70 18.35 31.07
N VAL A 45 23.74 19.15 30.78
CA VAL A 45 24.07 19.58 29.41
C VAL A 45 24.43 18.39 28.53
N ASP A 46 25.21 17.44 29.04
CA ASP A 46 25.56 16.22 28.32
C ASP A 46 24.33 15.35 28.01
N GLN A 47 23.42 15.19 28.97
CA GLN A 47 22.16 14.47 28.77
C GLN A 47 21.29 15.14 27.71
N VAL A 48 21.20 16.47 27.73
CA VAL A 48 20.42 17.23 26.75
C VAL A 48 21.03 17.14 25.35
N LEU A 49 22.35 17.28 25.23
CA LEU A 49 23.05 17.14 23.96
C LEU A 49 22.86 15.74 23.36
N ASN A 50 23.00 14.69 24.17
CA ASN A 50 22.74 13.31 23.72
C ASN A 50 21.28 13.12 23.31
N SER A 51 20.32 13.60 24.11
CA SER A 51 18.89 13.47 23.79
C SER A 51 18.53 14.20 22.49
N ALA A 52 19.07 15.41 22.30
CA ALA A 52 18.87 16.22 21.10
C ALA A 52 19.54 15.59 19.87
N LEU A 53 20.70 14.97 20.05
CA LEU A 53 21.37 14.20 19.02
C LEU A 53 20.55 12.96 18.63
N ASP A 54 20.13 12.14 19.59
CA ASP A 54 19.37 10.91 19.36
C ASP A 54 18.01 11.18 18.71
N TYR A 55 17.35 12.28 19.10
CA TYR A 55 16.13 12.77 18.44
C TYR A 55 16.39 13.15 16.98
N THR A 56 17.52 13.81 16.69
CA THR A 56 17.91 14.16 15.31
C THR A 56 18.31 12.92 14.50
N MET A 57 18.99 11.94 15.10
CA MET A 57 19.28 10.65 14.48
C MET A 57 17.98 9.92 14.12
N THR A 58 16.98 9.97 15.00
CA THR A 58 15.64 9.42 14.74
C THR A 58 14.98 10.15 13.57
N ALA A 59 15.06 11.48 13.52
CA ALA A 59 14.54 12.27 12.40
C ALA A 59 15.17 11.87 11.05
N VAL A 60 16.50 11.65 11.01
CA VAL A 60 17.19 11.16 9.81
C VAL A 60 16.73 9.76 9.44
N LYS A 61 16.64 8.86 10.40
CA LYS A 61 16.22 7.47 10.19
C LYS A 61 14.84 7.36 9.57
N GLN A 62 13.93 8.22 10.04
CA GLN A 62 12.51 8.20 9.70
C GLN A 62 12.15 9.19 8.58
N ASN A 63 13.14 9.76 7.88
CA ASN A 63 12.93 10.73 6.80
C ASN A 63 12.00 11.89 7.22
N TRP A 64 12.12 12.39 8.44
CA TRP A 64 11.23 13.44 8.92
C TRP A 64 11.44 14.73 8.15
N CYS A 65 10.33 15.44 7.98
CA CYS A 65 10.35 16.84 7.63
C CYS A 65 10.35 17.65 8.92
N MET A 66 11.44 18.39 9.15
CA MET A 66 11.59 19.18 10.37
C MET A 66 10.95 20.56 10.20
N THR A 67 10.55 21.18 11.30
CA THR A 67 10.13 22.58 11.33
C THR A 67 11.33 23.48 11.66
N PRO A 68 11.21 24.81 11.54
CA PRO A 68 12.23 25.75 12.03
C PRO A 68 12.50 25.64 13.54
N THR A 69 11.56 25.10 14.33
CA THR A 69 11.74 24.81 15.76
C THR A 69 12.31 23.41 16.03
N TRP A 70 12.76 22.72 14.97
CA TRP A 70 13.29 21.36 15.01
C TRP A 70 12.32 20.31 15.55
N THR A 71 11.02 20.49 15.33
CA THR A 71 9.98 19.49 15.60
C THR A 71 9.58 18.76 14.32
N LYS A 72 9.01 17.56 14.43
CA LYS A 72 8.42 16.86 13.27
C LYS A 72 7.23 17.64 12.74
N SER A 73 7.21 17.95 11.44
CA SER A 73 6.04 18.54 10.79
C SER A 73 4.89 17.54 10.74
N LEU A 74 3.67 18.02 11.04
CA LEU A 74 2.43 17.23 10.91
C LEU A 74 1.78 17.38 9.53
N THR A 75 2.21 18.36 8.73
CA THR A 75 1.72 18.55 7.36
C THR A 75 2.49 17.69 6.38
N SER A 76 1.87 17.35 5.24
CA SER A 76 2.54 16.67 4.13
C SER A 76 3.76 17.46 3.68
N CYS A 77 4.90 16.79 3.56
CA CYS A 77 6.17 17.41 3.17
C CYS A 77 6.57 16.93 1.78
N ASN A 78 7.03 17.85 0.94
CA ASN A 78 7.57 17.58 -0.38
C ASN A 78 9.10 17.67 -0.38
N LEU A 79 9.75 17.26 -1.48
CA LEU A 79 11.20 17.33 -1.61
C LEU A 79 11.76 18.75 -1.79
N GLN A 80 10.91 19.76 -1.95
CA GLN A 80 11.31 21.16 -2.07
C GLN A 80 11.44 21.84 -0.70
N ASP A 81 10.77 21.30 0.33
CA ASP A 81 10.79 21.83 1.69
C ASP A 81 12.22 21.87 2.26
N ALA A 82 12.61 23.05 2.77
CA ALA A 82 13.98 23.37 3.20
C ALA A 82 14.53 22.44 4.28
N TYR A 83 13.65 21.86 5.09
CA TYR A 83 13.97 21.04 6.26
C TYR A 83 13.59 19.57 6.07
N ASN A 84 13.32 19.14 4.83
CA ASN A 84 13.10 17.74 4.52
C ASN A 84 14.43 16.98 4.55
N ILE A 85 14.61 16.12 5.56
CA ILE A 85 15.85 15.37 5.76
C ILE A 85 16.09 14.36 4.62
N GLU A 86 15.04 13.86 3.97
CA GLU A 86 15.16 12.92 2.85
C GLU A 86 16.05 13.47 1.73
N ARG A 87 16.08 14.80 1.54
CA ARG A 87 16.91 15.49 0.54
C ARG A 87 18.41 15.27 0.74
N LEU A 88 18.87 15.06 1.98
CA LEU A 88 20.25 14.70 2.29
C LEU A 88 20.56 13.24 1.90
N LEU A 89 19.53 12.39 1.96
CA LEU A 89 19.58 10.93 1.78
C LEU A 89 19.34 10.48 0.34
N LEU A 90 19.09 11.39 -0.60
CA LEU A 90 18.95 11.04 -2.01
C LEU A 90 20.31 10.63 -2.60
N ASN A 91 20.43 9.39 -3.08
CA ASN A 91 21.62 8.92 -3.79
C ASN A 91 21.62 9.41 -5.26
N GLU A 92 22.69 9.17 -6.01
CA GLU A 92 22.79 9.59 -7.42
C GLU A 92 21.69 9.00 -8.31
N ASP A 93 21.27 7.76 -8.05
CA ASP A 93 20.24 7.08 -8.84
C ASP A 93 18.87 7.72 -8.60
N ASN A 94 18.55 8.08 -7.35
CA ASN A 94 17.35 8.86 -7.00
C ASN A 94 17.31 10.19 -7.73
N ILE A 95 18.45 10.88 -7.81
CA ILE A 95 18.55 12.18 -8.47
C ILE A 95 18.39 12.05 -9.98
N LYS A 96 19.06 11.07 -10.61
CA LYS A 96 18.85 10.78 -12.04
C LYS A 96 17.39 10.46 -12.32
N TYR A 97 16.76 9.66 -11.46
CA TYR A 97 15.36 9.30 -11.58
C TYR A 97 14.43 10.53 -11.51
N LEU A 98 14.63 11.41 -10.53
CA LEU A 98 13.87 12.66 -10.41
C LEU A 98 14.06 13.56 -11.64
N GLY A 99 15.28 13.62 -12.19
CA GLY A 99 15.55 14.35 -13.43
C GLY A 99 14.77 13.82 -14.63
N LEU A 100 14.54 12.50 -14.71
CA LEU A 100 13.69 11.89 -15.76
C LEU A 100 12.21 12.25 -15.60
N LEU A 101 11.75 12.55 -14.38
CA LEU A 101 10.40 13.03 -14.12
C LEU A 101 10.22 14.53 -14.37
N GLY A 102 11.27 15.23 -14.82
CA GLY A 102 11.25 16.68 -15.09
C GLY A 102 11.46 17.55 -13.84
N GLU A 103 11.85 16.96 -12.71
CA GLU A 103 12.13 17.70 -11.47
C GLU A 103 13.49 18.43 -11.53
N ASP A 104 13.57 19.62 -10.93
CA ASP A 104 14.82 20.40 -10.82
C ASP A 104 15.77 19.77 -9.79
N THR A 105 16.54 18.78 -10.24
CA THR A 105 17.50 18.02 -9.43
C THR A 105 18.54 18.87 -8.70
N SER A 106 18.87 20.06 -9.23
CA SER A 106 19.84 20.97 -8.64
C SER A 106 19.37 21.56 -7.31
N LYS A 107 18.05 21.69 -7.14
CA LYS A 107 17.43 22.20 -5.93
C LYS A 107 17.05 21.09 -4.96
N ILE A 108 16.80 19.87 -5.43
CA ILE A 108 16.27 18.81 -4.58
C ILE A 108 17.32 18.24 -3.63
N ARG A 109 18.52 17.89 -4.12
CA ARG A 109 19.58 17.36 -3.26
C ARG A 109 20.33 18.47 -2.56
N ILE A 110 20.44 18.34 -1.25
CA ILE A 110 21.22 19.26 -0.42
C ILE A 110 22.40 18.53 0.23
N SER A 111 23.45 19.28 0.54
CA SER A 111 24.60 18.78 1.30
C SER A 111 24.46 19.05 2.80
N LYS A 112 23.59 19.97 3.21
CA LYS A 112 23.47 20.42 4.59
C LYS A 112 22.08 20.99 4.90
N ILE A 113 21.56 20.67 6.07
CA ILE A 113 20.46 21.36 6.75
C ILE A 113 21.05 22.03 8.00
N GLY A 114 20.82 23.33 8.13
CA GLY A 114 21.25 24.13 9.28
C GLY A 114 22.54 24.95 9.08
N PRO A 115 23.00 25.67 10.11
CA PRO A 115 22.52 25.59 11.50
C PRO A 115 21.08 26.11 11.66
N VAL A 116 20.23 25.32 12.31
CA VAL A 116 18.88 25.74 12.71
C VAL A 116 18.92 26.14 14.18
N GLU A 117 18.65 27.41 14.45
CA GLU A 117 18.68 27.97 15.80
C GLU A 117 17.30 27.88 16.45
N VAL A 118 17.20 27.13 17.56
CA VAL A 118 16.00 27.07 18.39
C VAL A 118 16.27 27.84 19.67
N SER A 119 15.52 28.92 19.89
CA SER A 119 15.61 29.68 21.13
C SER A 119 15.00 28.88 22.29
N LEU A 120 15.76 28.72 23.37
CA LEU A 120 15.30 28.00 24.55
C LEU A 120 14.26 28.81 25.34
N SER A 121 14.20 30.13 25.15
CA SER A 121 13.21 30.98 25.82
C SER A 121 11.82 30.89 25.19
N SER A 122 11.70 30.38 23.96
CA SER A 122 10.45 30.29 23.20
C SER A 122 10.06 28.84 22.89
N ILE A 123 10.68 27.87 23.55
CA ILE A 123 10.36 26.47 23.34
C ILE A 123 9.00 26.15 23.96
N GLN A 124 8.12 25.54 23.17
CA GLN A 124 6.77 25.22 23.61
C GLN A 124 6.75 23.90 24.39
N THR A 125 5.76 23.73 25.28
CA THR A 125 5.57 22.53 26.11
C THR A 125 5.36 21.25 25.29
N GLU A 126 4.89 21.40 24.05
CA GLU A 126 4.64 20.30 23.11
C GLU A 126 5.93 19.81 22.43
N HIS A 127 7.06 20.51 22.60
CA HIS A 127 8.32 20.10 22.01
C HIS A 127 8.81 18.78 22.68
N PRO A 128 9.17 17.73 21.92
CA PRO A 128 9.55 16.42 22.50
C PRO A 128 10.73 16.48 23.49
N LEU A 129 11.61 17.47 23.32
CA LEU A 129 12.76 17.73 24.19
C LEU A 129 12.51 18.81 25.26
N PHE A 130 11.27 19.29 25.46
CA PHE A 130 10.96 20.42 26.34
C PHE A 130 11.50 20.24 27.77
N SER A 131 11.25 19.08 28.39
CA SER A 131 11.64 18.79 29.78
C SER A 131 13.15 18.85 30.01
N MET A 132 13.94 18.55 28.98
CA MET A 132 15.40 18.61 29.01
C MET A 132 15.89 20.03 28.70
N LEU A 133 15.34 20.66 27.66
CA LEU A 133 15.76 21.97 27.19
C LEU A 133 15.41 23.11 28.16
N ASP A 134 14.30 23.01 28.88
CA ASP A 134 13.93 23.94 29.96
C ASP A 134 14.94 23.92 31.12
N GLN A 135 15.52 22.76 31.44
CA GLN A 135 16.57 22.67 32.46
C GLN A 135 17.82 23.42 32.01
N VAL A 136 18.25 23.23 30.76
CA VAL A 136 19.41 23.96 30.20
C VAL A 136 19.16 25.46 30.15
N TYR A 137 17.94 25.89 29.83
CA TYR A 137 17.56 27.31 29.89
C TYR A 137 17.74 27.89 31.31
N LYS A 138 17.29 27.16 32.33
CA LYS A 138 17.48 27.54 33.75
C LYS A 138 18.95 27.61 34.17
N PHE A 139 19.84 26.86 33.49
CA PHE A 139 21.29 26.94 33.66
C PHE A 139 21.97 28.03 32.80
N GLY A 140 21.18 28.87 32.12
CA GLY A 140 21.68 30.01 31.36
C GLY A 140 21.95 29.72 29.88
N GLY A 141 21.49 28.58 29.35
CA GLY A 141 21.46 28.34 27.91
C GLY A 141 20.51 29.32 27.21
N LYS A 142 20.92 29.86 26.05
CA LYS A 142 20.10 30.79 25.24
C LYS A 142 19.41 30.09 24.07
N LYS A 143 20.19 29.32 23.32
CA LYS A 143 19.75 28.64 22.11
C LYS A 143 20.47 27.32 21.92
N ILE A 144 19.81 26.40 21.22
CA ILE A 144 20.38 25.15 20.73
C ILE A 144 20.41 25.21 19.20
N LEU A 145 21.52 24.77 18.60
CA LEU A 145 21.74 24.77 17.16
C LEU A 145 21.83 23.33 16.67
N PHE A 146 21.04 23.02 15.63
CA PHE A 146 21.06 21.72 14.97
C PHE A 146 21.66 21.83 13.58
N THR A 147 22.56 20.92 13.25
CA THR A 147 23.15 20.81 11.91
C THR A 147 23.17 19.35 11.48
N VAL A 148 22.66 19.05 10.29
CA VAL A 148 22.76 17.74 9.65
C VAL A 148 23.43 17.93 8.30
N GLU A 149 24.59 17.31 8.12
CA GLU A 149 25.39 17.46 6.91
C GLU A 149 25.72 16.11 6.29
N ARG A 150 25.67 16.04 4.96
CA ARG A 150 26.15 14.90 4.19
C ARG A 150 27.63 15.07 3.93
N ILE A 151 28.42 14.10 4.36
CA ILE A 151 29.86 14.10 4.11
C ILE A 151 30.10 13.68 2.65
N GLN A 152 30.70 14.56 1.86
CA GLN A 152 31.02 14.26 0.46
C GLN A 152 32.47 13.80 0.25
N ASN A 153 33.31 13.87 1.28
CA ASN A 153 34.74 13.64 1.13
C ASN A 153 35.09 12.15 0.89
N ILE A 154 35.82 11.93 -0.21
CA ILE A 154 36.11 10.68 -0.93
C ILE A 154 36.93 9.66 -0.11
N GLN A 155 37.47 10.02 1.05
CA GLN A 155 38.30 9.11 1.85
C GLN A 155 37.50 8.12 2.69
N THR A 156 36.18 8.29 2.78
CA THR A 156 35.32 7.23 3.33
C THR A 156 34.99 6.26 2.20
N PRO A 157 35.35 4.96 2.31
CA PRO A 157 35.05 4.00 1.26
C PRO A 157 33.52 3.80 1.21
N ASN A 158 32.84 4.52 0.33
CA ASN A 158 31.44 4.27 -0.01
C ASN A 158 31.41 2.96 -0.81
N LYS A 159 31.12 1.84 -0.13
CA LYS A 159 31.11 0.51 -0.77
C LYS A 159 29.75 0.17 -1.37
N GLY A 160 28.81 1.11 -1.41
CA GLY A 160 27.48 0.91 -1.97
C GLY A 160 26.58 2.14 -1.84
N ARG A 161 25.31 1.91 -1.47
CA ARG A 161 24.26 2.94 -1.29
C ARG A 161 24.33 3.65 0.07
N GLU A 162 25.49 3.62 0.72
CA GLU A 162 25.71 4.21 2.03
C GLU A 162 25.87 5.73 1.89
N ILE A 163 25.26 6.47 2.81
CA ILE A 163 25.29 7.93 2.85
C ILE A 163 25.85 8.33 4.20
N PRO A 164 27.11 8.80 4.26
CA PRO A 164 27.67 9.31 5.51
C PRO A 164 27.01 10.64 5.87
N ILE A 165 26.40 10.67 7.04
CA ILE A 165 25.78 11.86 7.64
C ILE A 165 26.53 12.21 8.91
N LYS A 166 26.84 13.50 9.07
CA LYS A 166 27.28 14.08 10.32
C LYS A 166 26.16 14.91 10.93
N ILE A 167 25.84 14.63 12.18
CA ILE A 167 24.92 15.44 12.99
C ILE A 167 25.75 16.21 14.01
N THR A 168 25.51 17.50 14.13
CA THR A 168 26.10 18.36 15.16
C THR A 168 24.98 19.06 15.91
N VAL A 169 25.01 18.95 17.24
CA VAL A 169 24.12 19.70 18.14
C VAL A 169 24.99 20.56 19.05
N GLU A 170 24.70 21.85 19.14
CA GLU A 170 25.50 22.83 19.87
C GLU A 170 24.59 23.67 20.77
N ILE A 171 25.00 23.91 22.02
CA ILE A 171 24.28 24.79 22.95
C ILE A 171 25.12 26.05 23.18
N ASP A 172 24.45 27.20 23.07
CA ASP A 172 25.02 28.52 23.34
C ASP A 172 24.60 29.02 24.73
N PHE A 173 25.58 29.37 25.57
CA PHE A 173 25.35 29.82 26.94
C PHE A 173 25.52 31.33 27.08
N SER A 174 24.69 31.94 27.92
CA SER A 174 24.80 33.36 28.27
C SER A 174 26.01 33.68 29.15
N ILE A 175 26.42 32.71 29.99
CA ILE A 175 27.38 32.90 31.08
C ILE A 175 28.80 32.54 30.63
N PHE A 176 28.94 31.69 29.62
CA PHE A 176 30.21 31.19 29.11
C PHE A 176 30.41 31.58 27.65
N THR A 177 31.60 32.06 27.29
CA THR A 177 31.98 32.29 25.88
C THR A 177 32.24 30.98 25.12
N LYS A 178 32.29 29.84 25.82
CA LYS A 178 32.52 28.53 25.24
C LYS A 178 31.19 27.86 24.92
N LYS A 179 31.02 27.47 23.67
CA LYS A 179 29.92 26.61 23.23
C LYS A 179 30.26 25.16 23.52
N VAL A 180 29.26 24.39 23.96
CA VAL A 180 29.39 22.94 24.14
C VAL A 180 28.68 22.28 22.98
N LYS A 181 29.33 21.34 22.30
CA LYS A 181 28.72 20.65 21.17
C LYS A 181 28.95 19.15 21.22
N ILE A 182 28.01 18.40 20.66
CA ILE A 182 28.15 16.97 20.39
C ILE A 182 28.10 16.75 18.89
N GLU A 183 29.01 15.90 18.40
CA GLU A 183 29.07 15.48 17.01
C GLU A 183 28.89 13.96 16.90
N ASN A 184 28.14 13.54 15.90
CA ASN A 184 27.96 12.14 15.54
C ASN A 184 28.23 11.98 14.04
N ILE A 185 28.99 10.96 13.67
CA ILE A 185 29.12 10.53 12.28
C ILE A 185 28.52 9.13 12.17
N MET A 186 27.62 8.98 11.21
CA MET A 186 26.92 7.73 10.96
C MET A 186 26.78 7.44 9.47
N TYR A 187 26.70 6.16 9.12
CA TYR A 187 26.26 5.73 7.79
C TYR A 187 24.77 5.46 7.81
N VAL A 188 24.06 6.07 6.86
CA VAL A 188 22.68 5.75 6.55
C VAL A 188 22.67 4.87 5.31
N PHE A 189 22.05 3.70 5.39
CA PHE A 189 21.96 2.77 4.26
C PHE A 189 20.57 2.15 4.20
N PRO A 190 20.12 1.70 3.02
CA PRO A 190 18.80 1.10 2.86
C PRO A 190 18.64 -0.10 3.79
N ARG A 191 17.51 -0.21 4.49
CA ARG A 191 17.23 -1.36 5.35
C ARG A 191 16.83 -2.55 4.51
N GLU A 192 17.81 -3.34 4.12
CA GLU A 192 17.59 -4.53 3.30
C GLU A 192 16.89 -5.64 4.06
N ILE A 193 15.89 -6.29 3.44
CA ILE A 193 15.18 -7.42 4.04
C ILE A 193 16.14 -8.57 4.39
N GLY A 194 17.17 -8.76 3.56
CA GLY A 194 18.22 -9.75 3.78
C GLY A 194 19.04 -9.58 5.06
N THR A 195 18.95 -8.43 5.74
CA THR A 195 19.67 -8.18 6.99
C THR A 195 18.97 -8.74 8.22
N GLN A 196 17.66 -9.04 8.11
CA GLN A 196 16.91 -9.67 9.20
C GLN A 196 16.98 -11.19 9.12
N ALA A 197 16.94 -11.84 10.28
CA ALA A 197 16.75 -13.29 10.37
C ALA A 197 15.29 -13.68 10.09
N LEU A 198 14.35 -12.91 10.63
CA LEU A 198 12.92 -13.20 10.60
C LEU A 198 12.11 -11.91 10.49
N LEU A 199 11.10 -11.91 9.62
CA LEU A 199 10.08 -10.87 9.52
C LEU A 199 8.70 -11.52 9.75
N LEU A 200 7.95 -11.02 10.73
CA LEU A 200 6.63 -11.50 11.11
C LEU A 200 5.56 -10.50 10.71
N ALA A 201 4.48 -10.98 10.09
CA ALA A 201 3.46 -10.12 9.53
C ALA A 201 2.52 -9.46 10.55
N ASN A 202 2.44 -9.97 11.77
CA ASN A 202 1.63 -9.37 12.83
C ASN A 202 2.28 -9.54 14.22
N ASN A 203 1.47 -9.81 15.25
CA ASN A 203 1.91 -9.91 16.62
C ASN A 203 2.74 -11.18 16.85
N LEU A 204 3.74 -11.09 17.73
CA LEU A 204 4.52 -12.22 18.21
C LEU A 204 4.20 -12.50 19.67
N TYR A 205 3.64 -13.68 19.92
CA TYR A 205 3.40 -14.20 21.25
C TYR A 205 4.59 -15.06 21.66
N LEU A 206 5.36 -14.52 22.60
CA LEU A 206 6.36 -15.29 23.34
C LEU A 206 5.74 -16.01 24.52
N ASN A 207 4.45 -15.78 24.77
CA ASN A 207 3.65 -16.25 25.90
C ASN A 207 2.43 -17.06 25.45
N SER A 208 1.88 -17.76 26.43
CA SER A 208 0.51 -18.22 26.55
C SER A 208 0.18 -19.63 26.04
N SER A 209 -0.56 -20.31 26.90
CA SER A 209 -1.35 -21.52 26.64
C SER A 209 -2.69 -21.19 25.97
N GLU A 210 -3.00 -19.93 25.71
CA GLU A 210 -4.28 -19.52 25.14
C GLU A 210 -4.22 -19.59 23.61
N SER A 211 -4.89 -20.61 23.06
CA SER A 211 -5.01 -20.84 21.62
C SER A 211 -5.89 -19.81 20.92
N SER A 212 -6.64 -18.99 21.65
CA SER A 212 -7.60 -18.00 21.11
C SER A 212 -6.93 -16.92 20.26
N PHE A 213 -5.73 -16.45 20.63
CA PHE A 213 -5.02 -15.38 19.92
C PHE A 213 -4.44 -15.79 18.56
N LEU A 214 -4.33 -17.10 18.30
CA LEU A 214 -3.88 -17.62 17.01
C LEU A 214 -4.98 -17.61 15.93
N SER A 215 -6.22 -17.29 16.30
CA SER A 215 -7.33 -17.20 15.34
C SER A 215 -7.24 -15.96 14.45
N GLU A 216 -6.55 -14.91 14.89
CA GLU A 216 -6.32 -13.72 14.10
C GLU A 216 -5.22 -13.96 13.05
N ALA A 217 -5.44 -13.45 11.84
CA ALA A 217 -4.50 -13.58 10.74
C ALA A 217 -3.13 -12.98 11.10
N GLY A 218 -2.07 -13.73 10.81
CA GLY A 218 -0.67 -13.31 11.00
C GLY A 218 -0.11 -13.31 12.41
N ASN A 219 -0.91 -13.66 13.42
CA ASN A 219 -0.37 -13.83 14.76
C ASN A 219 0.55 -15.06 14.80
N SER A 220 1.72 -14.86 15.37
CA SER A 220 2.82 -15.81 15.42
C SER A 220 3.08 -16.22 16.87
N ARG A 221 3.39 -17.50 17.10
CA ARG A 221 3.67 -18.00 18.45
C ARG A 221 4.92 -18.84 18.47
N ILE A 222 5.76 -18.59 19.46
CA ILE A 222 6.89 -19.45 19.79
C ILE A 222 6.49 -20.19 21.07
N ALA A 223 6.23 -21.50 20.96
CA ALA A 223 5.73 -22.30 22.06
C ALA A 223 6.79 -22.38 23.19
N GLN A 224 6.34 -22.15 24.43
CA GLN A 224 7.15 -22.39 25.62
C GLN A 224 6.94 -23.81 26.14
N ASP A 225 8.02 -24.45 26.58
CA ASP A 225 7.95 -25.69 27.35
C ASP A 225 7.93 -25.38 28.86
N SER A 226 7.24 -26.21 29.65
CA SER A 226 6.87 -25.90 31.04
C SER A 226 7.95 -26.15 32.09
N GLU A 227 9.13 -26.64 31.72
CA GLU A 227 10.18 -27.00 32.68
C GLU A 227 11.55 -26.45 32.26
N ILE A 228 11.99 -25.42 32.99
CA ILE A 228 13.23 -24.66 32.74
C ILE A 228 14.39 -25.35 33.45
N ALA A 229 15.43 -25.70 32.68
CA ALA A 229 16.83 -25.34 32.93
C ALA A 229 17.73 -26.34 32.18
N LYS A 230 18.62 -25.83 31.30
CA LYS A 230 19.69 -26.53 30.52
C LYS A 230 19.39 -26.90 29.07
N SER A 231 18.38 -26.32 28.42
CA SER A 231 18.06 -26.60 27.01
C SER A 231 18.52 -25.49 26.07
N GLY A 232 18.81 -25.81 24.81
CA GLY A 232 19.59 -24.98 23.87
C GLY A 232 18.93 -23.69 23.36
N GLY A 233 17.65 -23.46 23.64
CA GLY A 233 16.94 -22.20 23.36
C GLY A 233 16.74 -21.84 21.89
N LEU A 234 16.11 -20.69 21.62
CA LEU A 234 16.02 -20.07 20.30
C LEU A 234 16.78 -18.74 20.35
N HIS A 235 17.88 -18.65 19.62
CA HIS A 235 18.76 -17.50 19.59
C HIS A 235 18.71 -16.83 18.22
N PHE A 236 18.23 -15.60 18.17
CA PHE A 236 18.33 -14.74 16.99
C PHE A 236 19.59 -13.89 17.08
N LEU A 237 20.62 -14.26 16.31
CA LEU A 237 21.90 -13.52 16.22
C LEU A 237 21.83 -12.33 15.26
N SER A 238 20.71 -12.14 14.57
CA SER A 238 20.46 -11.00 13.69
C SER A 238 19.06 -10.47 13.94
N SER A 239 18.83 -9.21 13.54
CA SER A 239 17.57 -8.52 13.81
C SER A 239 16.32 -9.30 13.39
N VAL A 240 15.27 -9.15 14.18
CA VAL A 240 13.92 -9.71 13.91
C VAL A 240 12.96 -8.55 13.76
N PHE A 241 12.18 -8.53 12.68
CA PHE A 241 11.13 -7.53 12.46
C PHE A 241 9.76 -8.13 12.80
N VAL A 242 8.99 -7.45 13.63
CA VAL A 242 7.62 -7.84 13.97
C VAL A 242 6.71 -6.69 13.59
N ASN A 243 5.77 -6.93 12.69
CA ASN A 243 4.92 -5.86 12.19
C ASN A 243 3.89 -5.36 13.21
N GLY A 244 3.67 -6.09 14.30
CA GLY A 244 2.75 -5.71 15.38
C GLY A 244 3.42 -5.74 16.76
N ASP A 245 2.62 -6.08 17.76
CA ASP A 245 3.04 -6.13 19.15
C ASP A 245 3.83 -7.41 19.48
N VAL A 246 4.69 -7.33 20.49
CA VAL A 246 5.38 -8.49 21.06
C VAL A 246 4.92 -8.72 22.49
N TYR A 247 4.30 -9.88 22.72
CA TYR A 247 3.75 -10.26 24.02
C TYR A 247 4.75 -11.12 24.77
N LEU A 248 5.29 -10.57 25.85
CA LEU A 248 6.18 -11.22 26.80
C LEU A 248 5.44 -12.25 27.67
N PRO A 249 6.17 -13.23 28.25
CA PRO A 249 5.63 -14.16 29.23
C PRO A 249 4.98 -13.44 30.42
N ASP A 250 3.86 -13.98 30.94
CA ASP A 250 3.17 -13.37 32.10
C ASP A 250 4.16 -13.18 33.25
N SER A 251 4.06 -12.05 33.96
CA SER A 251 4.97 -11.73 35.06
C SER A 251 4.95 -12.78 36.17
N ASN A 252 3.79 -13.42 36.36
CA ASN A 252 3.55 -14.48 37.34
C ASN A 252 3.76 -15.91 36.80
N SER A 253 4.07 -16.08 35.52
CA SER A 253 4.29 -17.40 34.93
C SER A 253 5.48 -18.09 35.60
N LYS A 254 5.42 -19.41 35.77
CA LYS A 254 6.61 -20.23 36.10
C LYS A 254 7.32 -20.73 34.85
N LYS A 255 6.74 -20.50 33.67
CA LYS A 255 7.29 -20.96 32.39
C LYS A 255 8.27 -19.91 31.87
N PHE A 256 9.41 -20.36 31.35
CA PHE A 256 10.42 -19.49 30.75
C PHE A 256 10.41 -19.65 29.24
N SER A 257 10.26 -18.53 28.55
CA SER A 257 10.51 -18.43 27.13
C SER A 257 12.02 -18.36 26.89
N ASN A 258 12.59 -19.48 26.47
CA ASN A 258 14.00 -19.57 26.10
C ASN A 258 14.23 -19.00 24.68
N VAL A 259 13.78 -17.77 24.46
CA VAL A 259 13.98 -17.01 23.24
C VAL A 259 14.87 -15.81 23.57
N THR A 260 15.98 -15.68 22.87
CA THR A 260 16.94 -14.59 23.03
C THR A 260 17.10 -13.86 21.72
N PHE A 261 16.90 -12.55 21.74
CA PHE A 261 17.23 -11.65 20.64
C PHE A 261 18.60 -11.07 20.94
N ALA A 262 19.65 -11.68 20.38
CA ALA A 262 21.02 -11.23 20.60
C ALA A 262 21.29 -9.90 19.89
N ASP A 263 20.64 -9.70 18.74
CA ASP A 263 20.57 -8.42 18.01
C ASP A 263 19.21 -7.73 18.26
N LYS A 264 18.92 -6.65 17.53
CA LYS A 264 17.73 -5.81 17.70
C LYS A 264 16.42 -6.51 17.35
N LEU A 265 15.41 -6.31 18.18
CA LEU A 265 14.01 -6.54 17.82
C LEU A 265 13.42 -5.25 17.24
N ILE A 266 12.90 -5.27 16.02
CA ILE A 266 12.31 -4.11 15.34
C ILE A 266 10.79 -4.27 15.31
N LEU A 267 10.02 -3.28 15.77
CA LEU A 267 8.55 -3.30 15.78
C LEU A 267 7.97 -2.33 14.77
N GLY A 268 7.09 -2.79 13.89
CA GLY A 268 6.32 -1.97 12.95
C GLY A 268 5.14 -1.30 13.62
N ASN A 269 5.31 -0.10 14.20
CA ASN A 269 4.25 0.60 14.94
C ASN A 269 3.57 -0.27 16.03
N GLY A 270 4.34 -1.19 16.61
CA GLY A 270 3.91 -2.08 17.69
C GLY A 270 4.64 -1.80 18.99
N TYR A 271 4.18 -2.44 20.06
CA TYR A 271 4.70 -2.29 21.41
C TYR A 271 5.11 -3.63 22.01
N VAL A 272 6.02 -3.58 22.97
CA VAL A 272 6.26 -4.72 23.85
C VAL A 272 5.19 -4.70 24.94
N LYS A 273 4.49 -5.82 25.13
CA LYS A 273 3.42 -5.97 26.11
C LYS A 273 3.73 -7.10 27.08
N GLN A 274 3.34 -6.95 28.34
CA GLN A 274 3.39 -7.99 29.36
C GLN A 274 2.09 -7.94 30.16
N ASP A 275 1.46 -9.08 30.44
CA ASP A 275 0.15 -9.14 31.11
C ASP A 275 -0.93 -8.29 30.39
N ASN A 276 -0.85 -8.19 29.05
CA ASN A 276 -1.63 -7.31 28.17
C ASN A 276 -1.45 -5.79 28.35
N ASP A 277 -0.58 -5.35 29.26
CA ASP A 277 -0.21 -3.95 29.45
C ASP A 277 1.10 -3.61 28.74
N TYR A 278 1.35 -2.31 28.52
CA TYR A 278 2.63 -1.84 27.98
C TYR A 278 3.77 -2.24 28.91
N PHE A 279 4.75 -2.96 28.37
CA PHE A 279 5.94 -3.29 29.12
C PHE A 279 6.83 -2.05 29.25
N ILE A 280 6.91 -1.53 30.46
CA ILE A 280 7.81 -0.43 30.82
C ILE A 280 8.95 -1.06 31.65
N PRO A 281 10.22 -0.96 31.21
CA PRO A 281 11.33 -1.44 32.04
C PRO A 281 11.34 -0.71 33.38
N ASN A 282 11.72 -1.42 34.45
CA ASN A 282 11.64 -0.91 35.82
C ASN A 282 12.48 0.36 36.05
N THR A 283 13.51 0.60 35.24
CA THR A 283 14.33 1.81 35.23
C THR A 283 14.56 2.33 33.81
N LEU A 284 14.74 3.65 33.68
CA LEU A 284 14.98 4.36 32.43
C LEU A 284 16.46 4.24 31.99
N GLY A 285 17.00 3.03 31.91
CA GLY A 285 18.30 2.76 31.27
C GLY A 285 19.52 2.65 32.19
N GLY A 286 19.38 2.12 33.41
CA GLY A 286 20.55 1.60 34.14
C GLY A 286 21.21 0.42 33.41
N ASP A 287 22.49 0.12 33.65
CA ASP A 287 23.17 -1.05 33.06
C ASP A 287 22.45 -2.38 33.37
N ALA A 288 21.67 -2.40 34.46
CA ALA A 288 20.81 -3.52 34.85
C ALA A 288 19.58 -3.71 33.93
N ASP A 289 19.18 -2.66 33.19
CA ASP A 289 17.97 -2.59 32.35
C ASP A 289 18.26 -2.37 30.87
N LYS A 290 19.53 -2.14 30.49
CA LYS A 290 19.99 -2.17 29.09
C LYS A 290 19.64 -3.48 28.39
N TYR A 291 19.47 -4.55 29.15
CA TYR A 291 19.09 -5.86 28.68
C TYR A 291 17.88 -6.29 29.50
N THR A 292 16.75 -6.61 28.86
CA THR A 292 15.56 -7.26 29.49
C THR A 292 15.84 -8.61 30.17
N SER A 293 17.12 -8.93 30.42
CA SER A 293 17.68 -10.00 31.23
C SER A 293 17.13 -10.13 32.66
N GLN A 294 16.39 -9.14 33.18
CA GLN A 294 15.70 -9.23 34.48
C GLN A 294 14.34 -9.92 34.42
N LEU A 295 13.77 -10.12 33.23
CA LEU A 295 12.56 -10.93 33.10
C LEU A 295 12.95 -12.38 33.43
N LYS A 296 12.60 -12.82 34.65
CA LYS A 296 12.90 -14.16 35.18
C LYS A 296 12.48 -15.31 34.26
N ASN A 297 11.57 -15.02 33.33
CA ASN A 297 10.88 -15.95 32.44
C ASN A 297 11.21 -15.74 30.96
N PHE A 298 12.24 -14.96 30.60
CA PHE A 298 12.53 -14.64 29.20
C PHE A 298 14.04 -14.55 28.91
N GLY A 299 14.47 -15.07 27.75
CA GLY A 299 15.87 -15.08 27.31
C GLY A 299 16.46 -13.71 26.96
N GLY A 300 15.64 -12.66 26.82
CA GLY A 300 16.06 -11.25 26.78
C GLY A 300 16.21 -10.64 25.37
N PHE A 301 16.20 -9.31 25.34
CA PHE A 301 16.50 -8.44 24.20
C PHE A 301 17.91 -7.86 24.41
N LEU A 302 18.95 -8.62 24.08
CA LEU A 302 20.33 -8.20 24.31
C LEU A 302 20.72 -7.04 23.38
N GLY A 303 20.19 -7.02 22.15
CA GLY A 303 20.38 -5.91 21.20
C GLY A 303 19.40 -4.75 21.36
N GLY A 304 18.46 -4.84 22.31
CA GLY A 304 17.41 -3.84 22.53
C GLY A 304 16.22 -3.94 21.57
N VAL A 305 15.27 -3.03 21.74
CA VAL A 305 14.04 -2.92 20.93
C VAL A 305 14.04 -1.60 20.18
N GLU A 306 13.69 -1.65 18.91
CA GLU A 306 13.70 -0.53 17.98
C GLU A 306 12.30 -0.35 17.39
N LEU A 307 11.77 0.87 17.39
CA LEU A 307 10.47 1.17 16.81
C LEU A 307 10.64 1.69 15.38
N ASP A 308 9.93 1.05 14.46
CA ASP A 308 9.62 1.56 13.13
C ASP A 308 8.27 2.30 13.23
N PRO A 309 8.14 3.55 12.76
CA PRO A 309 6.93 4.36 12.92
C PRO A 309 5.74 3.80 12.16
N GLU A 310 5.96 2.95 11.15
CA GLU A 310 4.92 2.47 10.28
C GLU A 310 4.97 0.95 10.15
N ARG A 311 3.79 0.33 10.16
CA ARG A 311 3.61 -1.04 9.73
C ARG A 311 4.04 -1.18 8.27
N ASP A 312 4.64 -2.31 7.95
CA ASP A 312 4.83 -2.73 6.57
C ASP A 312 3.49 -3.19 5.99
N LEU A 313 2.91 -2.35 5.13
CA LEU A 313 1.65 -2.67 4.47
C LEU A 313 1.76 -3.92 3.58
N GLY A 314 2.94 -4.24 3.04
CA GLY A 314 3.12 -5.47 2.28
C GLY A 314 3.02 -6.71 3.16
N LEU A 315 3.55 -6.67 4.39
CA LEU A 315 3.31 -7.74 5.37
C LEU A 315 1.83 -7.86 5.73
N ASP A 316 1.12 -6.74 5.87
CA ASP A 316 -0.33 -6.76 6.11
C ASP A 316 -1.11 -7.38 4.93
N VAL A 317 -0.68 -7.17 3.68
CA VAL A 317 -1.25 -7.86 2.51
C VAL A 317 -0.89 -9.34 2.47
N LEU A 318 0.37 -9.70 2.74
CA LEU A 318 0.80 -11.10 2.77
C LEU A 318 0.00 -11.89 3.81
N SER A 319 -0.23 -11.28 4.98
CA SER A 319 -1.03 -11.86 6.06
C SER A 319 -2.53 -11.87 5.84
N GLY A 320 -3.03 -11.04 4.92
CA GLY A 320 -4.46 -10.86 4.71
C GLY A 320 -5.13 -10.00 5.79
N ILE A 321 -4.35 -9.35 6.66
CA ILE A 321 -4.85 -8.33 7.61
C ILE A 321 -5.37 -7.12 6.83
N TYR A 322 -4.60 -6.70 5.83
CA TYR A 322 -5.00 -5.67 4.90
C TYR A 322 -5.36 -6.34 3.58
N ASN A 323 -6.65 -6.39 3.27
CA ASN A 323 -7.09 -6.64 1.91
C ASN A 323 -7.16 -5.28 1.23
N PRO A 324 -6.19 -4.90 0.36
CA PRO A 324 -6.35 -3.71 -0.44
C PRO A 324 -7.60 -3.97 -1.23
N GLY A 325 -8.70 -3.27 -0.90
CA GLY A 325 -9.96 -3.43 -1.62
C GLY A 325 -9.63 -3.43 -3.10
N VAL A 326 -10.25 -4.32 -3.88
CA VAL A 326 -10.10 -4.32 -5.33
C VAL A 326 -10.73 -3.02 -5.82
N VAL A 327 -10.03 -1.91 -5.64
CA VAL A 327 -10.36 -0.61 -6.19
C VAL A 327 -10.11 -0.83 -7.67
N ILE A 328 -11.15 -1.14 -8.44
CA ILE A 328 -11.07 -1.07 -9.90
C ILE A 328 -10.75 0.40 -10.17
N SER A 329 -9.51 0.68 -10.56
CA SER A 329 -9.05 2.06 -10.73
C SER A 329 -9.51 2.50 -12.11
N ASN A 330 -9.68 3.81 -12.30
CA ASN A 330 -9.93 4.39 -13.62
C ASN A 330 -8.91 3.89 -14.68
N PHE A 331 -7.72 3.45 -14.26
CA PHE A 331 -6.73 2.78 -15.10
C PHE A 331 -7.11 1.36 -15.56
N ASP A 332 -7.71 0.52 -14.72
CA ASP A 332 -8.24 -0.79 -15.18
C ASP A 332 -9.38 -0.59 -16.17
N VAL A 333 -10.19 0.46 -15.97
CA VAL A 333 -11.21 0.89 -16.93
C VAL A 333 -10.56 1.39 -18.23
N CYS A 334 -9.53 2.25 -18.18
CA CYS A 334 -8.75 2.67 -19.37
C CYS A 334 -8.13 1.45 -20.09
N LYS A 335 -7.55 0.48 -19.35
CA LYS A 335 -6.90 -0.70 -19.95
C LYS A 335 -7.88 -1.69 -20.54
N GLN A 336 -8.96 -2.04 -19.84
CA GLN A 336 -10.01 -2.89 -20.39
C GLN A 336 -10.62 -2.23 -21.64
N ARG A 337 -10.75 -0.89 -21.65
CA ARG A 337 -11.11 -0.12 -22.85
C ARG A 337 -10.06 -0.23 -23.96
N GLN A 338 -8.78 -0.03 -23.68
CA GLN A 338 -7.71 -0.14 -24.69
C GLN A 338 -7.54 -1.57 -25.22
N LEU A 339 -7.75 -2.58 -24.39
CA LEU A 339 -7.75 -3.98 -24.82
C LEU A 339 -9.03 -4.33 -25.60
N ALA A 340 -10.20 -3.81 -25.23
CA ALA A 340 -11.43 -3.94 -26.02
C ALA A 340 -11.35 -3.20 -27.35
N LYS A 341 -10.60 -2.08 -27.43
CA LYS A 341 -10.26 -1.39 -28.69
C LYS A 341 -9.46 -2.29 -29.66
N MET A 342 -8.68 -3.24 -29.14
CA MET A 342 -7.79 -4.10 -29.94
C MET A 342 -8.31 -5.54 -30.13
N ASP A 343 -9.21 -6.02 -29.28
CA ASP A 343 -9.70 -7.40 -29.26
C ASP A 343 -11.24 -7.44 -29.21
N LEU A 344 -11.85 -7.53 -30.40
CA LEU A 344 -13.31 -7.58 -30.60
C LEU A 344 -13.99 -8.77 -29.91
N THR A 345 -13.25 -9.84 -29.54
CA THR A 345 -13.86 -10.98 -28.84
C THR A 345 -14.30 -10.62 -27.43
N LYS A 346 -13.70 -9.58 -26.82
CA LYS A 346 -14.04 -9.11 -25.48
C LYS A 346 -15.26 -8.20 -25.43
N SER A 347 -15.61 -7.53 -26.52
CA SER A 347 -16.85 -6.75 -26.67
C SER A 347 -17.99 -7.56 -27.31
N ARG A 348 -17.70 -8.72 -27.93
CA ARG A 348 -18.72 -9.55 -28.57
C ARG A 348 -19.75 -10.14 -27.58
N ASP A 349 -19.35 -10.32 -26.33
CA ASP A 349 -20.20 -10.88 -25.26
C ASP A 349 -20.89 -9.79 -24.41
N SER A 350 -20.77 -8.52 -24.80
CA SER A 350 -21.50 -7.40 -24.25
C SER A 350 -22.98 -7.52 -24.60
N GLN A 351 -23.77 -8.03 -23.65
CA GLN A 351 -25.21 -8.18 -23.80
C GLN A 351 -25.88 -7.42 -22.67
N LEU A 352 -26.69 -6.42 -23.02
CA LEU A 352 -27.61 -5.81 -22.08
C LEU A 352 -28.54 -6.91 -21.54
N TRP A 353 -28.42 -7.24 -20.26
CA TRP A 353 -29.28 -8.22 -19.60
C TRP A 353 -29.97 -7.64 -18.37
N GLN A 354 -31.12 -8.23 -18.03
CA GLN A 354 -31.89 -7.91 -16.83
C GLN A 354 -32.03 -9.14 -15.94
N ARG A 355 -31.74 -8.98 -14.64
CA ARG A 355 -32.01 -10.01 -13.62
C ARG A 355 -33.00 -9.48 -12.61
N VAL A 356 -34.16 -10.12 -12.49
CA VAL A 356 -35.16 -9.80 -11.46
C VAL A 356 -34.64 -10.25 -10.09
N VAL A 357 -34.60 -9.34 -9.13
CA VAL A 357 -34.16 -9.56 -7.74
C VAL A 357 -35.35 -9.88 -6.85
N SER A 358 -36.43 -9.12 -6.98
CA SER A 358 -37.68 -9.34 -6.25
C SER A 358 -38.89 -9.00 -7.14
N ASP A 359 -39.98 -9.71 -6.89
CA ASP A 359 -41.20 -9.68 -7.70
C ASP A 359 -42.39 -9.85 -6.75
N THR A 360 -43.16 -8.78 -6.55
CA THR A 360 -44.32 -8.74 -5.65
C THR A 360 -45.55 -8.24 -6.41
N ASN A 361 -46.74 -8.33 -5.81
CA ASN A 361 -47.99 -7.94 -6.46
C ASN A 361 -48.07 -6.48 -6.91
N SER A 362 -47.19 -5.59 -6.43
CA SER A 362 -47.17 -4.15 -6.76
C SER A 362 -45.79 -3.58 -7.09
N GLU A 363 -44.74 -4.41 -7.04
CA GLU A 363 -43.36 -3.95 -7.19
C GLU A 363 -42.46 -5.02 -7.80
N ILE A 364 -41.67 -4.62 -8.80
CA ILE A 364 -40.61 -5.44 -9.41
C ILE A 364 -39.28 -4.72 -9.22
N GLN A 365 -38.30 -5.38 -8.61
CA GLN A 365 -36.92 -4.91 -8.55
C GLN A 365 -36.04 -5.79 -9.43
N SER A 366 -35.15 -5.16 -10.20
CA SER A 366 -34.25 -5.85 -11.11
C SER A 366 -32.92 -5.11 -11.24
N ILE A 367 -31.91 -5.83 -11.70
CA ILE A 367 -30.59 -5.29 -12.03
C ILE A 367 -30.45 -5.31 -13.54
N LEU A 368 -30.11 -4.16 -14.14
CA LEU A 368 -29.67 -4.04 -15.53
C LEU A 368 -28.14 -4.07 -15.58
N ASN A 369 -27.58 -4.78 -16.55
CA ASN A 369 -26.14 -4.87 -16.77
C ASN A 369 -25.82 -4.77 -18.26
N PHE A 370 -24.83 -3.95 -18.62
CA PHE A 370 -24.34 -3.85 -19.99
C PHE A 370 -23.21 -4.80 -20.37
N GLY A 371 -22.53 -5.40 -19.39
CA GLY A 371 -21.28 -6.14 -19.61
C GLY A 371 -20.17 -5.56 -18.73
N LYS A 372 -19.01 -6.23 -18.68
CA LYS A 372 -17.89 -5.77 -17.84
C LYS A 372 -17.09 -4.62 -18.47
N VAL A 373 -17.25 -4.40 -19.77
CA VAL A 373 -16.48 -3.43 -20.56
C VAL A 373 -17.28 -2.18 -20.92
N ASP A 374 -18.60 -2.25 -20.80
CA ASP A 374 -19.53 -1.21 -21.25
C ASP A 374 -20.15 -0.46 -20.07
N ILE A 375 -20.52 0.80 -20.29
CA ILE A 375 -21.05 1.66 -19.24
C ILE A 375 -22.29 2.40 -19.72
N PHE A 376 -23.18 2.70 -18.78
CA PHE A 376 -24.28 3.63 -19.02
C PHE A 376 -23.74 5.05 -19.24
N LEU A 377 -23.81 5.53 -20.48
CA LEU A 377 -23.38 6.88 -20.83
C LEU A 377 -24.50 7.90 -20.65
N PRO A 378 -24.19 9.10 -20.15
CA PRO A 378 -25.07 10.24 -20.23
C PRO A 378 -25.49 10.54 -21.67
N GLN A 379 -26.77 10.82 -21.87
CA GLN A 379 -27.36 11.16 -23.14
C GLN A 379 -27.83 12.60 -23.11
N ARG A 380 -27.33 13.42 -24.03
CA ARG A 380 -27.91 14.73 -24.29
C ARG A 380 -29.13 14.55 -25.19
N ILE A 381 -30.30 14.49 -24.57
CA ILE A 381 -31.55 14.28 -25.30
C ILE A 381 -32.03 15.65 -25.78
N GLU A 382 -31.75 15.96 -27.04
CA GLU A 382 -32.34 17.13 -27.71
C GLU A 382 -33.86 16.92 -27.82
N GLY A 383 -34.62 17.72 -27.05
CA GLY A 383 -36.07 17.63 -26.94
C GLY A 383 -36.51 16.95 -25.65
N SER A 384 -36.79 17.75 -24.61
CA SER A 384 -37.40 17.31 -23.35
C SER A 384 -38.90 17.00 -23.49
N ASP A 385 -39.37 16.63 -24.67
CA ASP A 385 -40.79 16.45 -24.91
C ASP A 385 -41.11 14.97 -24.88
N SER A 386 -41.57 14.53 -23.71
CA SER A 386 -42.47 13.39 -23.61
C SER A 386 -43.55 13.54 -24.69
N SER A 387 -43.44 12.79 -25.79
CA SER A 387 -44.55 12.71 -26.73
C SER A 387 -45.61 11.82 -26.09
N SER A 388 -46.51 12.42 -25.31
CA SER A 388 -47.71 11.73 -24.83
C SER A 388 -48.72 11.73 -25.97
N ASP A 389 -48.89 10.60 -26.64
CA ASP A 389 -50.18 10.32 -27.25
C ASP A 389 -51.22 10.23 -26.11
N ASN A 390 -52.37 10.87 -26.30
CA ASN A 390 -53.18 11.61 -25.32
C ASN A 390 -53.61 10.94 -23.98
N ASP A 391 -53.31 9.67 -23.72
CA ASP A 391 -53.85 8.94 -22.56
C ASP A 391 -52.85 8.69 -21.42
N PHE A 392 -51.54 8.82 -21.64
CA PHE A 392 -50.52 8.61 -20.61
C PHE A 392 -49.69 9.87 -20.37
N LYS A 393 -49.75 10.41 -19.15
CA LYS A 393 -48.97 11.58 -18.73
C LYS A 393 -47.83 11.17 -17.81
N ILE A 394 -46.63 11.66 -18.12
CA ILE A 394 -45.47 11.56 -17.23
C ILE A 394 -45.60 12.65 -16.16
N MET A 395 -45.50 12.23 -14.91
CA MET A 395 -45.58 13.05 -13.71
C MET A 395 -44.31 12.82 -12.88
N ASN A 396 -43.94 13.80 -12.05
CA ASN A 396 -42.85 13.67 -11.07
C ASN A 396 -41.54 13.15 -11.66
N HIS A 397 -41.16 13.67 -12.83
CA HIS A 397 -39.90 13.33 -13.47
C HIS A 397 -38.76 13.99 -12.70
N GLU A 398 -38.03 13.20 -11.93
CA GLU A 398 -36.87 13.63 -11.16
C GLU A 398 -35.61 13.03 -11.81
N ASN A 399 -34.83 13.85 -12.51
CA ASN A 399 -33.51 13.49 -13.00
C ASN A 399 -32.47 14.34 -12.25
N ASN A 400 -31.76 13.73 -11.32
CA ASN A 400 -30.70 14.41 -10.54
C ASN A 400 -29.36 14.52 -11.32
N SER A 401 -29.33 14.04 -12.57
CA SER A 401 -28.17 13.98 -13.44
C SER A 401 -28.63 13.79 -14.89
N GLU A 402 -27.68 13.78 -15.84
CA GLU A 402 -27.96 13.50 -17.24
C GLU A 402 -28.58 12.10 -17.44
N PRO A 403 -29.58 11.97 -18.33
CA PRO A 403 -30.29 10.71 -18.52
C PRO A 403 -29.38 9.68 -19.19
N ILE A 404 -29.40 8.44 -18.72
CA ILE A 404 -28.55 7.35 -19.23
C ILE A 404 -29.34 6.23 -19.92
N ILE A 405 -30.65 6.16 -19.67
CA ILE A 405 -31.56 5.15 -20.25
C ILE A 405 -32.83 5.84 -20.73
N ARG A 406 -33.35 5.39 -21.86
CA ARG A 406 -34.71 5.70 -22.32
C ARG A 406 -35.62 4.50 -22.08
N VAL A 407 -36.72 4.75 -21.39
CA VAL A 407 -37.74 3.75 -21.06
C VAL A 407 -38.94 3.99 -21.95
N TRP A 408 -39.24 3.03 -22.82
CA TRP A 408 -40.41 3.00 -23.66
C TRP A 408 -41.50 2.19 -22.99
N ILE A 409 -42.72 2.71 -22.98
CA ILE A 409 -43.88 2.04 -22.43
C ILE A 409 -44.95 2.02 -23.50
N SER A 410 -45.26 0.82 -23.99
CA SER A 410 -46.30 0.60 -24.99
C SER A 410 -47.48 -0.16 -24.38
N SER A 411 -48.69 0.37 -24.57
CA SER A 411 -49.94 -0.32 -24.26
C SER A 411 -50.58 -0.82 -25.56
N ILE A 412 -50.82 -2.13 -25.66
CA ILE A 412 -51.42 -2.75 -26.86
C ILE A 412 -52.82 -3.27 -26.50
N GLY A 413 -53.85 -2.73 -27.17
CA GLY A 413 -55.20 -3.29 -27.17
C GLY A 413 -55.40 -4.23 -28.35
N TYR A 414 -55.62 -5.53 -28.10
CA TYR A 414 -55.67 -6.58 -29.13
C TYR A 414 -56.73 -6.37 -30.23
N ASP A 415 -57.83 -5.67 -29.94
CA ASP A 415 -58.99 -5.59 -30.86
C ASP A 415 -59.00 -4.35 -31.76
N SER A 416 -58.16 -3.33 -31.51
CA SER A 416 -58.13 -2.09 -32.32
C SER A 416 -56.82 -1.87 -33.08
N GLY A 417 -55.77 -2.65 -32.80
CA GLY A 417 -54.43 -2.44 -33.36
C GLY A 417 -53.77 -1.12 -32.93
N VAL A 418 -54.42 -0.35 -32.04
CA VAL A 418 -53.89 0.93 -31.55
C VAL A 418 -52.87 0.63 -30.45
N GLU A 419 -51.61 0.97 -30.74
CA GLU A 419 -50.49 0.90 -29.81
C GLU A 419 -50.21 2.31 -29.27
N PHE A 420 -50.43 2.53 -27.98
CA PHE A 420 -50.08 3.79 -27.33
C PHE A 420 -48.63 3.69 -26.86
N LYS A 421 -47.75 4.56 -27.38
CA LYS A 421 -46.35 4.64 -26.95
C LYS A 421 -46.10 5.92 -26.18
N THR A 422 -45.49 5.78 -25.01
CA THR A 422 -44.88 6.89 -24.29
C THR A 422 -43.45 6.51 -23.95
N TYR A 423 -42.57 7.50 -23.82
CA TYR A 423 -41.21 7.26 -23.38
C TYR A 423 -40.76 8.34 -22.42
N ALA A 424 -39.87 7.96 -21.51
CA ALA A 424 -39.22 8.86 -20.57
C ALA A 424 -37.76 8.47 -20.42
N SER A 425 -36.93 9.44 -20.07
CA SER A 425 -35.48 9.23 -19.95
C SER A 425 -35.04 9.37 -18.51
N LEU A 426 -34.30 8.40 -18.00
CA LEU A 426 -33.89 8.31 -16.61
C LEU A 426 -32.39 8.45 -16.46
N SER A 427 -31.96 9.24 -15.48
CA SER A 427 -30.57 9.30 -15.05
C SER A 427 -30.17 8.11 -14.19
N ARG A 428 -28.91 8.03 -13.74
CA ARG A 428 -28.45 6.91 -12.89
C ARG A 428 -29.19 6.84 -11.55
N ASN A 429 -29.63 7.99 -11.07
CA ASN A 429 -30.45 8.13 -9.87
C ASN A 429 -31.64 9.03 -10.23
N GLY A 430 -32.62 8.47 -10.91
CA GLY A 430 -33.81 9.19 -11.34
C GLY A 430 -35.08 8.36 -11.20
N LYS A 431 -36.23 9.04 -11.26
CA LYS A 431 -37.54 8.39 -11.31
C LYS A 431 -38.55 9.18 -12.12
N PHE A 432 -39.59 8.51 -12.61
CA PHE A 432 -40.81 9.15 -13.11
C PHE A 432 -42.03 8.32 -12.80
N THR A 433 -43.20 8.95 -12.74
CA THR A 433 -44.49 8.27 -12.58
C THR A 433 -45.33 8.48 -13.84
N LEU A 434 -45.74 7.41 -14.50
CA LEU A 434 -46.78 7.45 -15.51
C LEU A 434 -48.15 7.31 -14.88
N LYS A 435 -49.07 8.18 -15.27
CA LYS A 435 -50.50 8.08 -14.95
C LYS A 435 -51.31 8.05 -16.22
N ASN A 436 -52.37 7.25 -16.23
CA ASN A 436 -53.34 7.29 -17.31
C ASN A 436 -54.43 8.32 -16.98
N SER A 437 -54.77 9.20 -17.93
CA SER A 437 -55.81 10.23 -17.71
C SER A 437 -57.21 9.65 -17.53
N ASN A 438 -57.49 8.51 -18.18
CA ASN A 438 -58.78 7.84 -18.11
C ASN A 438 -58.89 6.91 -16.88
N PHE A 439 -57.75 6.53 -16.29
CA PHE A 439 -57.68 5.65 -15.10
C PHE A 439 -56.81 6.30 -14.01
N PRO A 440 -57.35 7.25 -13.23
CA PRO A 440 -56.57 8.05 -12.29
C PRO A 440 -55.94 7.23 -11.15
N ASN A 441 -56.51 6.07 -10.84
CA ASN A 441 -55.97 5.13 -9.85
C ASN A 441 -54.81 4.29 -10.40
N PHE A 442 -54.69 4.19 -11.73
CA PHE A 442 -53.62 3.45 -12.38
C PHE A 442 -52.35 4.29 -12.48
N SER A 443 -51.23 3.76 -11.99
CA SER A 443 -49.93 4.40 -12.14
C SER A 443 -48.79 3.38 -12.23
N ILE A 444 -47.74 3.75 -12.95
CA ILE A 444 -46.46 3.04 -12.99
C ILE A 444 -45.35 4.03 -12.64
N GLU A 445 -44.66 3.82 -11.53
CA GLU A 445 -43.44 4.52 -11.19
C GLU A 445 -42.24 3.70 -11.64
N VAL A 446 -41.34 4.32 -12.39
CA VAL A 446 -40.07 3.75 -12.80
C VAL A 446 -38.96 4.50 -12.08
N GLN A 447 -38.16 3.78 -11.31
CA GLN A 447 -37.04 4.32 -10.54
C GLN A 447 -35.75 3.60 -10.91
N THR A 448 -34.68 4.36 -10.99
CA THR A 448 -33.32 3.90 -11.22
C THR A 448 -32.41 4.37 -10.08
N SER A 449 -31.47 3.52 -9.68
CA SER A 449 -30.44 3.89 -8.70
C SER A 449 -29.13 3.18 -9.00
N SER A 450 -28.04 3.79 -8.54
CA SER A 450 -26.69 3.22 -8.64
C SER A 450 -26.62 1.86 -7.96
N TYR A 451 -25.95 0.89 -8.58
CA TYR A 451 -25.64 -0.39 -7.94
C TYR A 451 -24.32 -0.26 -7.17
N LEU A 452 -24.33 -0.61 -5.88
CA LEU A 452 -23.17 -0.49 -5.00
C LEU A 452 -22.62 -1.87 -4.65
N ILE A 453 -21.30 -2.05 -4.74
CA ILE A 453 -20.57 -3.19 -4.16
C ILE A 453 -19.51 -2.61 -3.22
N ASN A 454 -19.65 -2.85 -1.92
CA ASN A 454 -18.78 -2.29 -0.88
C ASN A 454 -18.64 -0.77 -1.01
N ASP A 455 -19.77 -0.06 -1.09
CA ASP A 455 -19.89 1.40 -1.27
C ASP A 455 -19.34 1.98 -2.59
N ASN A 456 -18.83 1.15 -3.50
CA ASN A 456 -18.38 1.58 -4.82
C ASN A 456 -19.48 1.46 -5.87
N VAL A 457 -19.76 2.56 -6.56
CA VAL A 457 -20.69 2.62 -7.71
C VAL A 457 -20.16 1.74 -8.83
N GLN A 458 -21.01 0.83 -9.31
CA GLN A 458 -20.72 -0.02 -10.45
C GLN A 458 -21.29 0.63 -11.71
N ASP A 459 -20.45 1.26 -12.53
CA ASP A 459 -20.92 2.05 -13.67
C ASP A 459 -21.64 1.25 -14.76
N HIS A 460 -21.36 -0.05 -14.84
CA HIS A 460 -21.97 -1.00 -15.77
C HIS A 460 -23.27 -1.63 -15.25
N LEU A 461 -23.65 -1.37 -13.99
CA LEU A 461 -24.84 -1.92 -13.34
C LEU A 461 -25.81 -0.82 -12.93
N LEU A 462 -27.10 -1.11 -13.02
CA LEU A 462 -28.15 -0.22 -12.55
C LEU A 462 -29.24 -1.00 -11.81
N ASN A 463 -29.63 -0.52 -10.64
CA ASN A 463 -30.84 -0.98 -9.97
C ASN A 463 -32.05 -0.33 -10.64
N LEU A 464 -32.96 -1.14 -11.15
CA LEU A 464 -34.22 -0.74 -11.73
C LEU A 464 -35.37 -1.23 -10.85
N LYS A 465 -36.22 -0.31 -10.40
CA LYS A 465 -37.39 -0.58 -9.60
C LYS A 465 -38.64 -0.06 -10.31
N LEU A 466 -39.64 -0.92 -10.48
CA LEU A 466 -40.94 -0.61 -11.03
C LEU A 466 -42.00 -0.78 -9.94
N ILE A 467 -42.77 0.26 -9.67
CA ILE A 467 -43.88 0.22 -8.72
C ILE A 467 -45.15 0.49 -9.52
N TYR A 468 -46.17 -0.36 -9.39
CA TYR A 468 -47.44 -0.14 -10.08
C TYR A 468 -48.62 -0.23 -9.10
N LYS A 469 -49.63 0.61 -9.35
CA LYS A 469 -50.85 0.71 -8.51
C LYS A 469 -52.08 0.76 -9.40
N GLY A 470 -53.22 0.30 -8.86
CA GLY A 470 -54.53 0.37 -9.54
C GLY A 470 -54.60 -0.43 -10.84
N ILE A 471 -53.77 -1.47 -10.98
CA ILE A 471 -53.74 -2.30 -12.19
C ILE A 471 -55.05 -3.08 -12.38
N GLU A 472 -55.71 -3.42 -11.27
CA GLU A 472 -57.04 -4.02 -11.18
C GLU A 472 -58.11 -3.16 -11.88
N ASP A 473 -57.99 -1.82 -11.74
CA ASP A 473 -58.95 -0.81 -12.20
C ASP A 473 -58.88 -0.56 -13.71
N LEU A 474 -57.91 -1.14 -14.43
CA LEU A 474 -57.86 -1.09 -15.89
C LEU A 474 -59.04 -1.88 -16.47
N PRO A 475 -59.99 -1.23 -17.17
CA PRO A 475 -61.19 -1.87 -17.65
C PRO A 475 -60.85 -2.86 -18.77
N LEU A 476 -61.51 -4.02 -18.73
CA LEU A 476 -61.47 -5.02 -19.80
C LEU A 476 -62.40 -4.67 -20.98
N THR A 477 -63.18 -3.60 -20.85
CA THR A 477 -64.23 -3.21 -21.81
C THR A 477 -64.11 -1.73 -22.12
N GLY A 478 -63.84 -1.40 -23.38
CA GLY A 478 -63.80 -0.01 -23.85
C GLY A 478 -65.16 0.67 -23.66
N GLY A 479 -65.14 1.92 -23.19
CA GLY A 479 -66.32 2.74 -22.95
C GLY A 479 -67.02 3.21 -24.22
N SER A 480 -67.52 2.28 -25.03
CA SER A 480 -68.60 2.44 -26.02
C SER A 480 -68.79 1.12 -26.79
N GLY A 481 -69.48 0.17 -26.16
CA GLY A 481 -70.33 -0.81 -26.86
C GLY A 481 -69.75 -1.90 -27.77
N SER A 482 -68.46 -1.96 -28.13
CA SER A 482 -68.01 -3.06 -29.04
C SER A 482 -66.58 -3.56 -28.90
N ILE A 483 -65.67 -2.83 -28.26
CA ILE A 483 -64.25 -3.23 -28.20
C ILE A 483 -63.96 -3.88 -26.85
N LYS A 484 -63.87 -5.21 -26.83
CA LYS A 484 -63.41 -5.96 -25.65
C LYS A 484 -61.88 -6.01 -25.70
N ILE A 485 -61.20 -5.33 -24.78
CA ILE A 485 -59.75 -5.47 -24.70
C ILE A 485 -59.47 -6.81 -24.02
N GLN A 486 -59.33 -7.88 -24.80
CA GLN A 486 -59.25 -9.23 -24.22
C GLN A 486 -57.95 -9.52 -23.47
N ASN A 487 -56.88 -8.75 -23.67
CA ASN A 487 -55.62 -8.88 -22.91
C ASN A 487 -54.86 -7.55 -22.94
N PRO A 488 -55.09 -6.60 -22.02
CA PRO A 488 -54.25 -5.41 -21.94
C PRO A 488 -52.81 -5.85 -21.65
N ARG A 489 -51.90 -5.40 -22.53
CA ARG A 489 -50.47 -5.67 -22.46
C ARG A 489 -49.73 -4.35 -22.26
N ILE A 490 -48.98 -4.23 -21.18
CA ILE A 490 -48.02 -3.14 -20.99
C ILE A 490 -46.63 -3.73 -21.20
N VAL A 491 -45.93 -3.22 -22.22
CA VAL A 491 -44.54 -3.59 -22.50
C VAL A 491 -43.65 -2.43 -22.12
N ILE A 492 -42.67 -2.71 -21.25
CA ILE A 492 -41.63 -1.76 -20.89
C ILE A 492 -40.36 -2.18 -21.63
N GLN A 493 -39.90 -1.34 -22.55
CA GLN A 493 -38.64 -1.55 -23.25
C GLN A 493 -37.58 -0.57 -22.76
N PHE A 494 -36.37 -1.06 -22.58
CA PHE A 494 -35.23 -0.26 -22.20
C PHE A 494 -34.35 -0.04 -23.42
N GLU A 495 -33.99 1.21 -23.64
CA GLU A 495 -33.06 1.63 -24.67
C GLU A 495 -31.89 2.33 -24.01
N ALA A 496 -30.70 1.83 -24.26
CA ALA A 496 -29.49 2.40 -23.71
C ALA A 496 -28.37 2.25 -24.77
N PHE A 497 -27.50 3.26 -24.85
CA PHE A 497 -26.43 3.28 -25.84
C PHE A 497 -25.14 2.72 -25.26
N ASP A 498 -24.43 1.98 -26.09
CA ASP A 498 -23.09 1.46 -25.84
C ASP A 498 -22.08 2.07 -26.82
N LEU A 499 -20.79 2.04 -26.48
CA LEU A 499 -19.68 2.36 -27.39
C LEU A 499 -19.17 1.07 -28.04
N GLY A 500 -19.75 0.72 -29.19
CA GLY A 500 -19.18 -0.31 -30.06
C GLY A 500 -17.91 0.19 -30.77
N TYR A 501 -16.91 -0.67 -30.92
CA TYR A 501 -15.75 -0.42 -31.77
C TYR A 501 -15.87 -1.28 -33.04
N ALA A 502 -15.87 -0.69 -34.23
CA ALA A 502 -15.85 -1.43 -35.49
C ALA A 502 -14.70 -0.95 -36.41
N ASN A 503 -13.74 -1.86 -36.66
CA ASN A 503 -12.80 -1.90 -37.79
C ASN A 503 -12.10 -0.60 -38.27
N GLY A 504 -11.86 0.38 -37.41
CA GLY A 504 -10.84 1.42 -37.64
C GLY A 504 -10.95 2.28 -38.91
N VAL A 505 -12.13 2.44 -39.56
CA VAL A 505 -12.32 3.37 -40.70
C VAL A 505 -13.73 4.00 -40.71
N PRO A 506 -13.88 5.31 -41.03
CA PRO A 506 -15.17 6.01 -41.15
C PRO A 506 -16.03 5.56 -42.33
N THR A 507 -17.34 5.40 -42.13
CA THR A 507 -18.33 5.35 -43.24
C THR A 507 -19.55 6.20 -42.92
N ARG A 508 -19.39 7.53 -42.98
CA ARG A 508 -20.54 8.41 -43.22
C ARG A 508 -20.12 9.75 -43.85
N ASP A 509 -19.79 9.72 -45.13
CA ASP A 509 -20.40 10.70 -46.05
C ASP A 509 -20.46 10.21 -47.50
N LYS A 510 -21.42 10.79 -48.23
CA LYS A 510 -21.90 10.35 -49.54
C LYS A 510 -20.85 10.41 -50.67
N ASN A 511 -20.97 9.44 -51.58
CA ASN A 511 -20.50 9.41 -52.97
C ASN A 511 -19.05 8.92 -53.23
N PRO A 512 -18.84 7.63 -53.59
CA PRO A 512 -17.52 7.03 -53.83
C PRO A 512 -16.71 7.59 -55.01
N ASN A 513 -17.21 8.57 -55.77
CA ASN A 513 -16.65 8.95 -57.06
C ASN A 513 -15.94 10.33 -57.10
N SER A 514 -15.67 11.02 -55.98
CA SER A 514 -15.12 12.39 -56.08
C SER A 514 -14.05 12.82 -55.07
N ILE A 515 -13.24 11.92 -54.49
CA ILE A 515 -12.10 12.35 -53.66
C ILE A 515 -10.82 11.65 -54.14
N SER A 516 -9.93 12.43 -54.75
CA SER A 516 -8.57 12.03 -55.09
C SER A 516 -7.78 11.75 -53.82
N TYR A 517 -7.13 10.58 -53.75
CA TYR A 517 -6.24 10.17 -52.67
C TYR A 517 -5.06 11.14 -52.50
N GLY A 518 -5.19 12.07 -51.56
CA GLY A 518 -4.09 12.79 -50.94
C GLY A 518 -3.91 12.27 -49.51
N THR A 519 -2.73 11.73 -49.23
CA THR A 519 -2.24 11.22 -47.93
C THR A 519 -2.88 11.86 -46.68
N ILE A 520 -3.76 11.11 -46.03
CA ILE A 520 -4.14 11.33 -44.62
C ILE A 520 -3.27 10.38 -43.78
N LYS A 521 -2.57 10.94 -42.79
CA LYS A 521 -1.72 10.18 -41.85
C LYS A 521 -2.61 9.43 -40.86
N ALA A 522 -2.16 8.26 -40.41
CA ALA A 522 -2.84 7.38 -39.45
C ALA A 522 -3.02 7.97 -38.01
N SER A 523 -2.93 9.30 -37.84
CA SER A 523 -3.04 9.98 -36.54
C SER A 523 -4.42 10.59 -36.26
N ASP A 524 -5.33 10.61 -37.21
CA ASP A 524 -6.49 11.51 -37.10
C ASP A 524 -7.80 10.73 -36.84
N THR A 525 -8.27 10.87 -35.59
CA THR A 525 -9.62 10.65 -35.06
C THR A 525 -10.21 9.23 -35.07
N ALA A 526 -10.28 8.62 -33.88
CA ALA A 526 -11.18 7.51 -33.61
C ALA A 526 -12.64 7.99 -33.78
N HIS A 527 -13.43 7.30 -34.60
CA HIS A 527 -14.87 7.53 -34.67
C HIS A 527 -15.59 6.49 -33.84
N TYR A 528 -16.44 6.97 -32.94
CA TYR A 528 -17.21 6.15 -32.01
C TYR A 528 -18.46 5.61 -32.69
N PHE A 529 -18.74 4.31 -32.57
CA PHE A 529 -20.07 3.79 -32.88
C PHE A 529 -20.89 3.79 -31.58
N LEU A 530 -22.03 4.46 -31.60
CA LEU A 530 -23.06 4.28 -30.58
C LEU A 530 -23.93 3.10 -31.02
N ASP A 531 -23.74 1.94 -30.39
CA ASP A 531 -24.63 0.81 -30.63
C ASP A 531 -25.86 0.94 -29.72
N LYS A 532 -27.04 0.73 -30.30
CA LYS A 532 -28.32 1.02 -29.64
C LYS A 532 -28.98 -0.29 -29.24
N PHE A 533 -28.85 -0.65 -27.97
CA PHE A 533 -29.49 -1.85 -27.45
C PHE A 533 -30.94 -1.56 -27.05
N LYS A 534 -31.88 -2.29 -27.66
CA LYS A 534 -33.29 -2.33 -27.24
C LYS A 534 -33.59 -3.68 -26.58
N MET A 535 -34.04 -3.63 -25.34
CA MET A 535 -34.45 -4.82 -24.61
C MET A 535 -35.94 -4.72 -24.25
N SER A 536 -36.73 -5.72 -24.64
CA SER A 536 -38.10 -5.88 -24.14
C SER A 536 -38.01 -6.45 -22.73
N GLY A 537 -38.12 -5.59 -21.71
CA GLY A 537 -37.77 -5.97 -20.34
C GLY A 537 -38.91 -6.64 -19.57
N ILE A 538 -40.12 -6.06 -19.59
CA ILE A 538 -41.22 -6.52 -18.73
C ILE A 538 -42.56 -6.42 -19.46
N GLU A 539 -43.31 -7.53 -19.47
CA GLU A 539 -44.66 -7.61 -20.02
C GLU A 539 -45.68 -7.92 -18.91
N LEU A 540 -46.61 -7.00 -18.68
CA LEU A 540 -47.75 -7.19 -17.78
C LEU A 540 -48.95 -7.67 -18.61
N VAL A 541 -49.38 -8.92 -18.43
CA VAL A 541 -50.52 -9.51 -19.16
C VAL A 541 -51.65 -9.84 -18.20
N LYS A 542 -52.84 -9.26 -18.38
CA LYS A 542 -54.05 -9.71 -17.65
C LYS A 542 -54.61 -10.97 -18.33
N LYS A 543 -54.55 -12.13 -17.67
CA LYS A 543 -55.17 -13.38 -18.15
C LYS A 543 -56.18 -13.88 -17.11
N ASN A 544 -57.45 -13.99 -17.48
CA ASN A 544 -58.54 -14.45 -16.61
C ASN A 544 -58.70 -13.64 -15.30
N GLY A 545 -58.56 -12.31 -15.37
CA GLY A 545 -58.70 -11.43 -14.20
C GLY A 545 -57.46 -11.36 -13.29
N VAL A 546 -56.43 -12.19 -13.53
CA VAL A 546 -55.16 -12.15 -12.80
C VAL A 546 -54.07 -11.63 -13.74
N PHE A 547 -53.30 -10.64 -13.29
CA PHE A 547 -52.10 -10.21 -14.02
C PHE A 547 -50.98 -11.23 -13.83
N LYS A 548 -50.49 -11.79 -14.94
CA LYS A 548 -49.26 -12.58 -14.97
C LYS A 548 -48.17 -11.75 -15.64
N ILE A 549 -47.02 -11.68 -14.98
CA ILE A 549 -45.81 -11.11 -15.56
C ILE A 549 -45.25 -12.17 -16.51
N ASN A 550 -45.38 -11.95 -17.82
CA ASN A 550 -44.70 -12.79 -18.79
C ASN A 550 -43.26 -12.30 -18.90
N LYS A 551 -42.32 -13.11 -18.42
CA LYS A 551 -40.88 -12.84 -18.52
C LYS A 551 -40.39 -13.26 -19.91
N GLY A 552 -40.73 -12.47 -20.92
CA GLY A 552 -40.31 -12.69 -22.30
C GLY A 552 -38.96 -12.06 -22.57
N ILE A 553 -37.86 -12.76 -22.29
CA ILE A 553 -36.53 -12.34 -22.76
C ILE A 553 -36.43 -12.72 -24.25
N ASN A 554 -37.07 -11.94 -25.11
CA ASN A 554 -36.81 -12.01 -26.55
C ASN A 554 -35.90 -10.85 -26.92
N PHE A 555 -34.61 -11.15 -27.02
CA PHE A 555 -33.64 -10.30 -27.69
C PHE A 555 -34.02 -10.30 -29.18
N LYS A 556 -34.71 -9.25 -29.64
CA LYS A 556 -34.57 -8.90 -31.04
C LYS A 556 -33.30 -8.07 -31.11
N ASN A 557 -32.19 -8.66 -31.57
CA ASN A 557 -31.09 -7.87 -32.12
C ASN A 557 -31.73 -6.96 -33.17
N SER A 558 -31.94 -5.68 -32.84
CA SER A 558 -32.32 -4.70 -33.84
C SER A 558 -31.07 -4.48 -34.69
N GLU A 559 -31.07 -5.13 -35.85
CA GLU A 559 -30.30 -4.80 -37.06
C GLU A 559 -28.76 -4.91 -36.95
N TYR A 560 -28.25 -6.14 -37.04
CA TYR A 560 -26.97 -6.39 -37.69
C TYR A 560 -27.18 -6.32 -39.21
N TYR A 561 -26.62 -5.32 -39.91
CA TYR A 561 -26.48 -5.37 -41.37
C TYR A 561 -25.10 -5.90 -41.74
N THR A 562 -25.01 -7.15 -42.18
CA THR A 562 -23.86 -7.64 -42.95
C THR A 562 -24.28 -8.73 -43.96
N CYS A 563 -24.74 -8.37 -45.17
CA CYS A 563 -24.54 -9.23 -46.38
C CYS A 563 -23.19 -8.84 -46.99
N SER A 564 -22.08 -9.09 -46.28
CA SER A 564 -20.73 -8.77 -46.77
C SER A 564 -19.79 -9.96 -46.92
N LEU A 565 -20.26 -11.19 -46.62
CA LEU A 565 -19.42 -12.38 -46.67
C LEU A 565 -20.01 -13.57 -47.43
N LEU A 566 -21.22 -13.47 -47.97
CA LEU A 566 -21.82 -14.51 -48.82
C LEU A 566 -22.25 -13.87 -50.14
N GLY A 567 -22.04 -14.57 -51.25
CA GLY A 567 -22.38 -14.09 -52.58
C GLY A 567 -23.86 -13.77 -52.69
N THR A 568 -24.23 -12.85 -53.58
CA THR A 568 -25.60 -12.34 -53.75
C THR A 568 -26.65 -13.44 -53.96
N GLU A 569 -26.29 -14.60 -54.53
CA GLU A 569 -27.20 -15.73 -54.70
C GLU A 569 -27.58 -16.44 -53.38
N GLU A 570 -26.72 -16.44 -52.36
CA GLU A 570 -27.01 -17.08 -51.07
C GLU A 570 -27.88 -16.19 -50.16
N CYS A 571 -27.86 -14.85 -50.33
CA CYS A 571 -28.80 -13.95 -49.65
C CYS A 571 -30.23 -14.08 -50.24
N ASP A 572 -30.39 -14.45 -51.52
CA ASP A 572 -31.71 -14.62 -52.16
C ASP A 572 -32.39 -15.95 -51.77
N ASP A 573 -31.64 -17.06 -51.68
CA ASP A 573 -32.16 -18.37 -51.25
C ASP A 573 -32.59 -18.41 -49.77
N ALA A 574 -32.09 -17.48 -48.95
CA ALA A 574 -32.50 -17.29 -47.55
C ALA A 574 -33.78 -16.43 -47.37
N GLY A 575 -34.40 -15.97 -48.46
CA GLY A 575 -35.71 -15.32 -48.43
C GLY A 575 -35.71 -13.80 -48.18
N PHE A 576 -34.60 -13.10 -48.41
CA PHE A 576 -34.56 -11.64 -48.33
C PHE A 576 -35.08 -11.01 -49.63
N LYS A 577 -36.33 -10.53 -49.64
CA LYS A 577 -36.85 -9.65 -50.71
C LYS A 577 -36.74 -8.18 -50.33
N TYR A 578 -36.21 -7.38 -51.25
CA TYR A 578 -36.09 -5.93 -51.22
C TYR A 578 -37.40 -5.23 -50.76
N PHE A 579 -37.28 -4.25 -49.86
CA PHE A 579 -38.23 -3.14 -49.74
C PHE A 579 -37.62 -1.91 -50.40
N GLU A 580 -38.29 -1.41 -51.44
CA GLU A 580 -38.02 -0.09 -52.02
C GLU A 580 -38.32 1.01 -50.99
N SER A 581 -37.52 2.07 -51.04
CA SER A 581 -37.62 3.23 -50.17
C SER A 581 -38.88 4.05 -50.45
N GLU A 582 -39.76 4.22 -49.46
CA GLU A 582 -40.64 5.38 -49.41
C GLU A 582 -39.90 6.54 -48.73
N ALA A 583 -39.72 7.61 -49.50
CA ALA A 583 -39.11 8.86 -49.07
C ALA A 583 -40.06 9.64 -48.14
N TYR A 584 -39.54 10.09 -46.99
CA TYR A 584 -40.07 11.28 -46.31
C TYR A 584 -39.11 12.45 -46.52
N PRO A 585 -39.56 13.57 -47.12
CA PRO A 585 -38.71 14.73 -47.38
C PRO A 585 -38.62 15.68 -46.17
N ASP A 586 -37.44 16.27 -46.04
CA ASP A 586 -37.16 17.60 -45.49
C ASP A 586 -37.63 17.97 -44.08
N ARG A 587 -36.70 17.84 -43.11
CA ARG A 587 -36.42 18.92 -42.15
C ARG A 587 -34.91 19.02 -41.93
N ILE A 588 -34.29 19.99 -42.61
CA ILE A 588 -32.94 20.46 -42.32
C ILE A 588 -33.01 21.17 -40.96
N VAL A 589 -32.50 20.52 -39.91
CA VAL A 589 -32.08 21.23 -38.69
C VAL A 589 -30.61 21.56 -38.87
N SER A 590 -30.34 22.86 -38.99
CA SER A 590 -29.00 23.40 -39.05
C SER A 590 -28.27 23.17 -37.73
N ASN A 591 -27.13 22.49 -37.84
CA ASN A 591 -25.98 22.54 -36.94
C ASN A 591 -25.88 21.54 -35.74
N PRO A 592 -25.86 20.21 -35.98
CA PRO A 592 -25.42 19.22 -35.00
C PRO A 592 -23.88 19.19 -34.79
N PHE A 593 -23.11 20.00 -35.53
CA PHE A 593 -21.64 19.96 -35.55
C PHE A 593 -20.96 20.60 -34.33
N GLN A 594 -21.66 21.44 -33.55
CA GLN A 594 -21.09 22.09 -32.36
C GLN A 594 -21.26 21.28 -31.06
N ALA A 595 -22.21 20.36 -30.99
CA ALA A 595 -22.40 19.50 -29.81
C ALA A 595 -21.34 18.37 -29.75
N ALA A 596 -21.02 17.76 -30.90
CA ALA A 596 -20.00 16.71 -31.00
C ALA A 596 -18.56 17.22 -30.74
N ALA A 597 -18.28 18.50 -31.00
CA ALA A 597 -16.96 19.10 -30.79
C ALA A 597 -16.65 19.38 -29.31
N ASN A 598 -17.66 19.76 -28.51
CA ASN A 598 -17.49 20.04 -27.08
C ASN A 598 -17.59 18.76 -26.22
N GLU A 599 -18.32 17.73 -26.66
CA GLU A 599 -18.34 16.40 -26.01
C GLU A 599 -17.05 15.61 -26.31
N ALA A 600 -16.39 15.88 -27.44
CA ALA A 600 -15.05 15.40 -27.73
C ALA A 600 -13.98 16.04 -26.83
N GLU A 601 -14.20 17.22 -26.23
CA GLU A 601 -13.23 17.85 -25.31
C GLU A 601 -13.17 17.17 -23.94
N ASP A 602 -14.31 16.72 -23.38
CA ASP A 602 -14.33 15.98 -22.11
C ASP A 602 -13.85 14.53 -22.28
N LEU A 603 -14.15 13.90 -23.41
CA LEU A 603 -13.58 12.59 -23.79
C LEU A 603 -12.10 12.69 -24.19
N ALA A 604 -11.68 13.77 -24.86
CA ALA A 604 -10.27 14.05 -25.10
C ALA A 604 -9.57 14.35 -23.78
N ALA A 605 -10.18 14.98 -22.78
CA ALA A 605 -9.57 15.15 -21.46
C ALA A 605 -9.37 13.79 -20.75
N LEU A 606 -10.32 12.85 -20.91
CA LEU A 606 -10.18 11.49 -20.37
C LEU A 606 -9.14 10.66 -21.15
N ASP A 607 -9.14 10.70 -22.49
CA ASP A 607 -8.11 10.06 -23.31
C ASP A 607 -6.75 10.79 -23.20
N LEU A 608 -6.69 12.09 -22.90
CA LEU A 608 -5.47 12.86 -22.56
C LEU A 608 -4.94 12.45 -21.19
N SER A 609 -5.85 12.15 -20.23
CA SER A 609 -5.48 11.53 -18.96
C SER A 609 -4.99 10.08 -19.12
N CYS A 610 -5.56 9.31 -20.06
CA CYS A 610 -5.09 7.95 -20.38
C CYS A 610 -3.87 7.96 -21.35
N SER A 611 -3.56 9.05 -22.07
CA SER A 611 -2.47 9.15 -23.08
C SER A 611 -1.24 9.95 -22.63
N GLY A 612 -1.31 10.67 -21.51
CA GLY A 612 -0.14 11.30 -20.86
C GLY A 612 0.88 10.30 -20.29
N VAL A 613 0.59 9.00 -20.32
CA VAL A 613 1.55 7.93 -20.00
C VAL A 613 2.29 7.58 -21.29
N ASP A 614 3.37 8.30 -21.58
CA ASP A 614 4.26 7.97 -22.69
C ASP A 614 5.01 6.67 -22.38
N PHE A 615 4.51 5.55 -22.91
CA PHE A 615 5.10 4.22 -22.77
C PHE A 615 6.42 4.04 -23.55
N THR A 616 6.95 5.09 -24.19
CA THR A 616 8.15 5.01 -25.04
C THR A 616 9.44 5.55 -24.41
N LEU A 617 9.50 5.73 -23.09
CA LEU A 617 10.77 5.89 -22.38
C LEU A 617 11.62 4.62 -22.55
N LYS A 618 12.53 4.65 -23.53
CA LYS A 618 13.54 3.61 -23.77
C LYS A 618 14.27 3.28 -22.46
N PRO A 619 14.49 1.99 -22.16
CA PRO A 619 15.12 1.58 -20.92
C PRO A 619 16.59 2.02 -20.91
N LEU A 620 17.01 2.70 -19.83
CA LEU A 620 18.37 2.51 -19.31
C LEU A 620 18.50 1.03 -18.92
N ASN A 621 19.66 0.42 -19.14
CA ASN A 621 20.00 -1.02 -19.01
C ASN A 621 19.74 -1.70 -17.64
N ASN A 622 18.63 -1.41 -16.97
CA ASN A 622 18.16 -2.10 -15.78
C ASN A 622 17.04 -3.06 -16.20
N SER A 623 16.97 -4.21 -15.55
CA SER A 623 15.99 -5.28 -15.80
C SER A 623 14.52 -4.86 -15.56
N PHE A 624 14.25 -3.63 -15.13
CA PHE A 624 12.93 -3.15 -14.72
C PHE A 624 12.66 -1.71 -15.21
N GLN A 625 11.41 -1.43 -15.58
CA GLN A 625 10.96 -0.05 -15.85
C GLN A 625 10.93 0.76 -14.54
N ALA A 626 11.06 2.07 -14.60
CA ALA A 626 10.98 2.89 -13.40
C ALA A 626 9.52 3.25 -13.09
N ALA A 627 9.10 3.14 -11.83
CA ALA A 627 7.77 3.53 -11.36
C ALA A 627 7.83 4.80 -10.51
N SER A 628 6.76 5.60 -10.60
CA SER A 628 6.57 6.77 -9.75
C SER A 628 6.61 6.40 -8.27
N TRP A 629 7.10 7.31 -7.44
CA TRP A 629 7.32 7.08 -6.01
C TRP A 629 6.02 6.81 -5.23
N ASP A 630 4.90 7.33 -5.73
CA ASP A 630 3.55 7.17 -5.19
C ASP A 630 2.83 5.92 -5.73
N THR A 631 3.41 5.21 -6.71
CA THR A 631 2.80 4.00 -7.25
C THR A 631 2.69 2.94 -6.17
N SER A 632 1.48 2.56 -5.78
CA SER A 632 1.28 1.45 -4.84
C SER A 632 1.35 0.11 -5.56
N PHE A 633 2.18 -0.80 -5.05
CA PHE A 633 2.25 -2.18 -5.53
C PHE A 633 1.56 -3.16 -4.56
N LEU A 634 0.88 -2.64 -3.54
CA LEU A 634 0.30 -3.43 -2.44
C LEU A 634 -0.69 -4.49 -2.93
N SER A 635 -1.53 -4.16 -3.91
CA SER A 635 -2.51 -5.10 -4.48
C SER A 635 -1.85 -6.29 -5.19
N PHE A 636 -0.58 -6.18 -5.54
CA PHE A 636 0.19 -7.23 -6.19
C PHE A 636 1.27 -7.80 -5.29
N THR A 637 1.33 -7.48 -3.99
CA THR A 637 2.40 -7.96 -3.09
C THR A 637 2.61 -9.47 -3.20
N LYS A 638 1.56 -10.29 -3.04
CA LYS A 638 1.69 -11.76 -3.17
C LYS A 638 2.28 -12.20 -4.52
N LYS A 639 1.94 -11.48 -5.60
CA LYS A 639 2.44 -11.75 -6.95
C LYS A 639 3.85 -11.22 -7.19
N ALA A 640 4.21 -10.08 -6.64
CA ALA A 640 5.56 -9.53 -6.70
C ALA A 640 6.55 -10.45 -5.97
N TRP A 641 6.09 -11.07 -4.89
CA TRP A 641 6.83 -12.07 -4.16
C TRP A 641 6.79 -13.46 -4.83
N SER A 642 5.94 -13.76 -5.82
CA SER A 642 5.92 -15.08 -6.48
C SER A 642 6.90 -15.22 -7.68
N PHE A 643 8.01 -14.49 -7.70
CA PHE A 643 9.00 -14.53 -8.79
C PHE A 643 9.66 -15.92 -8.93
N SER A 644 9.70 -16.49 -10.14
CA SER A 644 10.41 -17.76 -10.36
C SER A 644 11.91 -17.48 -10.53
N GLY A 645 12.76 -18.13 -9.71
CA GLY A 645 14.21 -17.91 -9.70
C GLY A 645 14.96 -18.30 -10.98
N ASN A 646 14.27 -18.75 -12.03
CA ASN A 646 14.87 -19.24 -13.28
C ASN A 646 14.97 -18.17 -14.38
N GLY A 647 14.83 -16.88 -14.07
CA GLY A 647 14.93 -15.79 -15.05
C GLY A 647 13.79 -15.74 -16.09
N SER A 648 12.95 -16.77 -16.16
CA SER A 648 11.68 -16.76 -16.88
C SER A 648 10.59 -16.29 -15.93
N TRP A 649 10.14 -15.04 -16.09
CA TRP A 649 8.91 -14.51 -15.48
C TRP A 649 7.64 -15.16 -16.10
N GLN A 650 7.69 -16.45 -16.41
CA GLN A 650 6.53 -17.17 -16.94
C GLN A 650 5.52 -17.35 -15.80
N THR A 651 4.48 -16.51 -15.93
CA THR A 651 3.15 -16.36 -15.33
C THR A 651 2.42 -17.56 -14.71
N SER A 652 3.04 -18.73 -14.49
CA SER A 652 2.37 -19.73 -13.67
C SER A 652 2.49 -19.28 -12.21
N ASP A 653 1.38 -18.78 -11.66
CA ASP A 653 1.15 -18.52 -10.23
C ASP A 653 1.26 -19.83 -9.42
N VAL A 654 2.40 -20.54 -9.51
CA VAL A 654 2.65 -21.77 -8.76
C VAL A 654 3.07 -21.34 -7.37
N VAL A 655 2.08 -20.87 -6.60
CA VAL A 655 2.15 -20.93 -5.15
C VAL A 655 2.38 -22.40 -4.83
N LYS A 656 3.59 -22.76 -4.41
CA LYS A 656 3.85 -24.11 -3.91
C LYS A 656 3.03 -24.27 -2.63
N GLU A 657 2.08 -25.21 -2.65
CA GLU A 657 1.20 -25.45 -1.49
C GLU A 657 1.99 -25.89 -0.26
N GLU A 658 3.07 -26.62 -0.48
CA GLU A 658 3.95 -27.10 0.58
C GLU A 658 5.38 -27.21 0.05
N ILE A 659 6.34 -26.77 0.87
CA ILE A 659 7.76 -26.92 0.62
C ILE A 659 8.39 -27.48 1.89
N ASP A 660 8.96 -28.67 1.75
CA ASP A 660 9.87 -29.20 2.74
C ASP A 660 11.23 -28.55 2.53
N VAL A 661 11.56 -27.58 3.38
CA VAL A 661 12.81 -26.80 3.32
C VAL A 661 14.02 -27.74 3.46
N ALA A 662 13.86 -28.85 4.19
CA ALA A 662 14.86 -29.89 4.33
C ALA A 662 15.17 -30.61 3.01
N ASP A 663 14.22 -30.78 2.10
CA ASP A 663 14.51 -31.43 0.81
C ASP A 663 15.30 -30.50 -0.13
N LEU A 664 15.26 -29.19 0.12
CA LEU A 664 15.98 -28.18 -0.65
C LEU A 664 17.37 -27.85 -0.08
N THR A 665 17.53 -27.96 1.25
CA THR A 665 18.74 -27.49 1.97
C THR A 665 19.43 -28.59 2.78
N GLY A 666 18.81 -29.76 2.90
CA GLY A 666 18.99 -30.66 4.03
C GLY A 666 20.08 -31.69 3.86
N LYS A 667 21.31 -31.23 4.13
CA LYS A 667 22.26 -31.80 5.09
C LYS A 667 23.52 -30.95 5.03
N ARG A 668 24.23 -30.79 6.14
CA ARG A 668 25.55 -30.14 6.13
C ARG A 668 26.55 -30.77 5.14
N SER A 669 26.31 -32.01 4.70
CA SER A 669 27.08 -32.73 3.68
C SER A 669 26.82 -32.28 2.24
N ASP A 670 25.67 -31.66 1.95
CA ASP A 670 25.35 -31.09 0.62
C ASP A 670 24.56 -29.77 0.76
N PRO A 671 25.21 -28.72 1.28
CA PRO A 671 24.53 -27.49 1.64
C PRO A 671 24.34 -26.61 0.41
N SER A 672 23.11 -26.15 0.20
CA SER A 672 22.76 -25.22 -0.87
C SER A 672 22.02 -23.99 -0.32
N PHE A 673 22.24 -22.85 -0.98
CA PHE A 673 21.55 -21.60 -0.66
C PHE A 673 20.35 -21.42 -1.56
N ASN A 674 19.15 -21.52 -0.99
CA ASN A 674 17.90 -21.49 -1.74
C ASN A 674 17.21 -20.14 -1.66
N VAL A 675 16.57 -19.72 -2.74
CA VAL A 675 15.70 -18.54 -2.76
C VAL A 675 14.32 -19.01 -3.17
N ILE A 676 13.38 -18.90 -2.24
CA ILE A 676 12.00 -19.32 -2.41
C ILE A 676 11.11 -18.10 -2.29
N ALA A 677 10.44 -17.80 -3.39
CA ALA A 677 9.76 -16.53 -3.61
C ALA A 677 8.45 -16.42 -2.83
N TYR A 678 7.58 -17.45 -2.87
CA TYR A 678 6.40 -17.55 -2.01
C TYR A 678 5.89 -19.00 -1.90
N ALA A 679 5.65 -19.48 -0.69
CA ALA A 679 5.11 -20.81 -0.40
C ALA A 679 4.00 -20.74 0.63
N LYS A 680 2.97 -21.58 0.53
CA LYS A 680 1.91 -21.58 1.55
C LYS A 680 2.42 -22.18 2.86
N ASN A 681 3.13 -23.31 2.82
CA ASN A 681 3.76 -23.91 3.99
C ASN A 681 5.25 -24.16 3.74
N CYS A 682 6.11 -23.66 4.63
CA CYS A 682 7.51 -24.04 4.71
C CYS A 682 7.71 -24.94 5.93
N ASN A 683 8.03 -26.21 5.71
CA ASN A 683 8.34 -27.14 6.80
C ASN A 683 9.86 -27.31 6.93
N ILE A 684 10.40 -27.07 8.11
CA ILE A 684 11.74 -27.53 8.48
C ILE A 684 11.58 -28.86 9.20
N LEU A 685 11.92 -29.95 8.49
CA LEU A 685 11.81 -31.32 8.99
C LEU A 685 12.79 -31.60 10.16
N ALA A 686 12.54 -32.71 10.84
CA ALA A 686 13.29 -33.13 12.04
C ALA A 686 14.76 -33.44 11.74
N GLU A 687 15.03 -33.92 10.52
CA GLU A 687 16.32 -34.42 10.06
C GLU A 687 17.29 -33.31 9.66
N ALA A 688 16.78 -32.11 9.35
CA ALA A 688 17.62 -30.97 8.99
C ALA A 688 18.42 -30.48 10.21
N ASP A 689 19.70 -30.21 10.06
CA ASP A 689 20.53 -29.59 11.11
C ASP A 689 21.09 -28.23 10.67
N PHE A 690 21.06 -27.95 9.37
CA PHE A 690 21.56 -26.74 8.75
C PHE A 690 20.60 -26.31 7.62
N VAL A 691 20.06 -25.09 7.70
CA VAL A 691 19.14 -24.51 6.71
C VAL A 691 19.71 -23.18 6.26
N THR A 692 19.83 -22.97 4.94
CA THR A 692 20.29 -21.68 4.40
C THR A 692 19.44 -21.19 3.25
N GLY A 693 19.15 -19.89 3.22
CA GLY A 693 18.39 -19.31 2.11
C GLY A 693 17.57 -18.08 2.44
N PHE A 694 16.65 -17.78 1.53
CA PHE A 694 15.63 -16.74 1.67
C PHE A 694 14.28 -17.34 1.35
N PHE A 695 13.34 -17.23 2.28
CA PHE A 695 12.05 -17.90 2.18
C PHE A 695 10.94 -16.92 2.51
N VAL A 696 9.92 -16.86 1.66
CA VAL A 696 8.67 -16.19 1.98
C VAL A 696 7.58 -17.24 2.09
N CYS A 697 6.85 -17.27 3.19
CA CYS A 697 5.77 -18.23 3.34
C CYS A 697 4.59 -17.77 4.19
N ASP A 698 3.41 -18.34 3.95
CA ASP A 698 2.27 -18.08 4.82
C ASP A 698 2.49 -18.72 6.19
N LYS A 699 2.98 -19.97 6.23
CA LYS A 699 3.24 -20.69 7.48
C LYS A 699 4.63 -21.30 7.49
N LEU A 700 5.39 -21.02 8.54
CA LEU A 700 6.64 -21.70 8.83
C LEU A 700 6.43 -22.69 9.98
N HIS A 701 6.66 -23.97 9.70
CA HIS A 701 6.59 -25.06 10.68
C HIS A 701 7.97 -25.62 10.94
N ILE A 702 8.49 -25.45 12.16
CA ILE A 702 9.69 -26.17 12.61
C ILE A 702 9.22 -27.39 13.38
N LYS A 703 9.39 -28.57 12.77
CA LYS A 703 8.90 -29.85 13.31
C LYS A 703 9.71 -30.28 14.54
N GLN A 704 9.18 -31.27 15.26
CA GLN A 704 9.83 -31.91 16.40
C GLN A 704 11.24 -32.38 16.01
N ARG A 705 12.24 -32.18 16.87
CA ARG A 705 13.62 -32.60 16.57
C ARG A 705 14.38 -33.05 17.82
N ALA A 706 15.46 -33.80 17.60
CA ALA A 706 16.38 -34.25 18.63
C ALA A 706 17.80 -33.66 18.50
N LYS A 707 18.06 -32.90 17.45
CA LYS A 707 19.35 -32.24 17.18
C LYS A 707 19.16 -30.72 17.12
N PRO A 708 20.19 -29.93 17.48
CA PRO A 708 20.17 -28.49 17.28
C PRO A 708 19.96 -28.12 15.80
N LEU A 709 19.30 -27.01 15.55
CA LEU A 709 19.11 -26.44 14.21
C LEU A 709 19.92 -25.16 14.06
N ARG A 710 20.65 -25.04 12.96
CA ARG A 710 21.28 -23.78 12.55
C ARG A 710 20.61 -23.25 11.29
N ILE A 711 20.09 -22.02 11.36
CA ILE A 711 19.46 -21.32 10.23
C ILE A 711 20.29 -20.09 9.85
N ILE A 712 20.76 -20.02 8.60
CA ILE A 712 21.45 -18.85 8.05
C ILE A 712 20.66 -18.29 6.87
N GLY A 713 19.94 -17.21 7.09
CA GLY A 713 19.05 -16.68 6.08
C GLY A 713 17.92 -15.82 6.63
N THR A 714 17.04 -15.43 5.73
CA THR A 714 15.90 -14.58 6.05
C THR A 714 14.61 -15.33 5.77
N PHE A 715 13.69 -15.34 6.74
CA PHE A 715 12.32 -15.78 6.50
C PHE A 715 11.36 -14.61 6.66
N VAL A 716 10.50 -14.42 5.65
CA VAL A 716 9.34 -13.53 5.70
C VAL A 716 8.12 -14.42 5.88
N VAL A 717 7.48 -14.36 7.05
CA VAL A 717 6.42 -15.30 7.38
C VAL A 717 5.17 -14.59 7.89
N ASN A 718 4.01 -15.09 7.44
CA ASN A 718 2.74 -14.65 8.01
C ASN A 718 2.56 -15.27 9.40
N GLN A 719 2.73 -16.59 9.55
CA GLN A 719 2.65 -17.29 10.84
C GLN A 719 3.85 -18.21 11.03
N ILE A 720 4.36 -18.28 12.26
CA ILE A 720 5.37 -19.28 12.65
C ILE A 720 4.82 -20.21 13.75
N SER A 721 5.17 -21.49 13.63
CA SER A 721 4.90 -22.54 14.59
C SER A 721 6.17 -23.35 14.80
N ILE A 722 6.72 -23.29 16.01
CA ILE A 722 7.92 -24.02 16.40
C ILE A 722 7.54 -25.08 17.43
N ASP A 723 7.86 -26.33 17.16
CA ASP A 723 7.68 -27.41 18.12
C ASP A 723 8.54 -27.17 19.39
N PRO A 724 8.00 -27.37 20.60
CA PRO A 724 8.75 -27.14 21.84
C PRO A 724 10.07 -27.92 21.92
N SER A 725 10.12 -29.13 21.36
CA SER A 725 11.36 -29.93 21.32
C SER A 725 12.46 -29.29 20.47
N ALA A 726 12.10 -28.49 19.46
CA ALA A 726 13.05 -27.77 18.63
C ALA A 726 13.71 -26.64 19.40
N VAL A 727 12.92 -25.85 20.15
CA VAL A 727 13.45 -24.83 21.07
C VAL A 727 14.31 -25.49 22.16
N LYS A 728 13.88 -26.66 22.68
CA LYS A 728 14.63 -27.40 23.68
C LYS A 728 16.00 -27.87 23.18
N ASN A 729 16.09 -28.37 21.94
CA ASN A 729 17.37 -28.85 21.39
C ASN A 729 18.27 -27.75 20.85
N GLY A 730 17.78 -26.51 20.76
CA GLY A 730 18.57 -25.36 20.32
C GLY A 730 18.29 -25.00 18.87
N ILE A 731 17.96 -23.74 18.63
CA ILE A 731 17.86 -23.13 17.31
C ILE A 731 18.71 -21.87 17.33
N VAL A 732 19.68 -21.79 16.42
CA VAL A 732 20.50 -20.58 16.23
C VAL A 732 20.20 -20.01 14.85
N TRP A 733 19.68 -18.79 14.82
CA TRP A 733 19.19 -18.15 13.61
C TRP A 733 19.88 -16.82 13.39
N SER A 734 20.49 -16.64 12.22
CA SER A 734 21.13 -15.41 11.80
C SER A 734 20.82 -15.10 10.34
N SER A 735 21.04 -13.85 9.94
CA SER A 735 21.04 -13.47 8.53
C SER A 735 22.39 -13.81 7.87
N ILE A 736 22.45 -13.69 6.54
CA ILE A 736 23.68 -13.93 5.78
C ILE A 736 24.81 -12.92 6.08
N TYR A 737 24.51 -11.81 6.77
CA TYR A 737 25.46 -10.73 7.04
C TYR A 737 26.14 -10.83 8.40
N GLU A 738 25.69 -11.74 9.27
CA GLU A 738 26.31 -11.95 10.57
C GLU A 738 27.70 -12.60 10.40
N VAL A 739 28.66 -12.18 11.23
CA VAL A 739 30.09 -12.50 11.02
C VAL A 739 30.36 -13.99 11.09
N ASN A 740 29.78 -14.70 12.06
CA ASN A 740 29.94 -16.15 12.20
C ASN A 740 29.28 -16.88 11.02
N SER A 741 28.16 -16.36 10.53
CA SER A 741 27.40 -16.91 9.41
C SER A 741 28.21 -16.91 8.12
N VAL A 742 28.96 -15.83 7.84
CA VAL A 742 29.86 -15.79 6.69
C VAL A 742 30.95 -16.86 6.81
N SER A 743 31.49 -17.11 8.01
CA SER A 743 32.45 -18.20 8.23
C SER A 743 31.80 -19.57 7.99
N GLU A 744 30.65 -19.84 8.60
CA GLU A 744 29.93 -21.11 8.45
C GLU A 744 29.52 -21.38 7.00
N LEU A 745 29.14 -20.34 6.25
CA LEU A 745 28.80 -20.43 4.83
C LEU A 745 30.02 -20.73 3.94
N ARG A 746 31.22 -20.29 4.33
CA ARG A 746 32.48 -20.66 3.66
C ARG A 746 32.88 -22.10 3.99
N ASP A 747 32.78 -22.49 5.26
CA ASP A 747 33.11 -23.85 5.72
C ASP A 747 32.20 -24.90 5.07
N SER A 748 30.95 -24.53 4.82
CA SER A 748 29.97 -25.35 4.08
C SER A 748 30.13 -25.26 2.56
N LYS A 749 31.07 -24.47 2.02
CA LYS A 749 31.29 -24.26 0.58
C LYS A 749 30.11 -23.63 -0.18
N ILE A 750 29.10 -23.10 0.52
CA ILE A 750 28.04 -22.27 -0.09
C ILE A 750 28.64 -20.98 -0.65
N LEU A 751 29.52 -20.35 0.12
CA LEU A 751 30.38 -19.25 -0.33
C LEU A 751 31.71 -19.87 -0.80
N SER A 752 31.86 -20.02 -2.12
CA SER A 752 33.02 -20.66 -2.73
C SER A 752 33.67 -19.75 -3.78
N GLY A 753 35.00 -19.73 -3.76
CA GLY A 753 35.88 -18.92 -4.59
C GLY A 753 37.30 -19.49 -4.46
N THR A 754 38.26 -19.03 -5.27
CA THR A 754 39.57 -19.68 -5.34
C THR A 754 40.39 -19.58 -4.05
N ASN A 755 40.04 -18.70 -3.10
CA ASN A 755 40.76 -18.48 -1.82
C ASN A 755 39.84 -18.00 -0.67
N CYS A 756 38.72 -18.67 -0.39
CA CYS A 756 37.82 -18.22 0.70
C CYS A 756 38.32 -18.56 2.12
N GLU A 757 39.20 -19.56 2.26
CA GLU A 757 39.73 -20.04 3.55
C GLU A 757 40.73 -19.07 4.19
N ASN A 758 41.38 -18.24 3.37
CA ASN A 758 42.34 -17.25 3.83
C ASN A 758 42.27 -16.02 2.91
N PRO A 759 41.36 -15.07 3.15
CA PRO A 759 41.36 -13.81 2.44
C PRO A 759 42.61 -13.04 2.90
N ASN A 760 43.77 -13.36 2.33
CA ASN A 760 45.08 -12.76 2.64
C ASN A 760 45.10 -11.23 2.40
N LYS A 761 44.00 -10.66 1.89
CA LYS A 761 43.82 -9.25 1.69
C LYS A 761 42.47 -8.82 2.27
N PRO A 762 42.46 -7.82 3.17
CA PRO A 762 41.22 -7.30 3.70
C PRO A 762 40.35 -6.67 2.60
N ILE A 763 39.02 -6.75 2.75
CA ILE A 763 38.03 -6.15 1.83
C ILE A 763 38.18 -4.63 1.71
N TRP A 764 38.91 -3.98 2.64
CA TRP A 764 39.17 -2.54 2.64
C TRP A 764 40.50 -2.14 1.96
N MET A 765 41.18 -3.06 1.30
CA MET A 765 42.34 -2.72 0.47
C MET A 765 41.91 -1.73 -0.64
N PRO A 766 42.59 -0.59 -0.83
CA PRO A 766 42.13 0.49 -1.72
C PRO A 766 42.20 0.13 -3.21
N TYR A 767 43.01 -0.87 -3.58
CA TYR A 767 43.19 -1.33 -4.96
C TYR A 767 43.28 -2.86 -5.00
N PRO A 768 42.18 -3.58 -4.76
CA PRO A 768 42.19 -5.03 -4.92
C PRO A 768 42.43 -5.35 -6.41
N SER A 769 43.16 -6.43 -6.71
CA SER A 769 43.21 -6.93 -8.08
C SER A 769 41.81 -7.38 -8.53
N VAL A 770 41.59 -7.55 -9.84
CA VAL A 770 40.31 -8.09 -10.35
C VAL A 770 40.00 -9.46 -9.72
N ASN A 771 41.01 -10.31 -9.59
CA ASN A 771 40.88 -11.62 -8.95
C ASN A 771 40.56 -11.50 -7.45
N ASP A 772 41.20 -10.56 -6.74
CA ASP A 772 40.89 -10.29 -5.33
C ASP A 772 39.46 -9.74 -5.17
N SER A 773 39.00 -8.91 -6.11
CA SER A 773 37.64 -8.34 -6.11
C SER A 773 36.59 -9.43 -6.37
N GLN A 774 36.83 -10.31 -7.34
CA GLN A 774 35.99 -11.46 -7.61
C GLN A 774 35.96 -12.42 -6.41
N ASN A 775 37.12 -12.74 -5.83
CA ASN A 775 37.17 -13.57 -4.62
C ASN A 775 36.45 -12.91 -3.44
N ASN A 776 36.64 -11.61 -3.22
CA ASN A 776 35.91 -10.87 -2.19
C ASN A 776 34.40 -10.88 -2.41
N PHE A 777 33.95 -10.87 -3.66
CA PHE A 777 32.53 -11.00 -4.00
C PHE A 777 32.00 -12.41 -3.70
N PHE A 778 32.64 -13.45 -4.25
CA PHE A 778 32.20 -14.84 -4.12
C PHE A 778 32.33 -15.41 -2.69
N CYS A 779 33.34 -14.98 -1.95
CA CYS A 779 33.57 -15.41 -0.56
C CYS A 779 32.77 -14.60 0.47
N ASN A 780 31.80 -13.78 0.06
CA ASN A 780 31.05 -12.90 0.95
C ASN A 780 29.55 -12.98 0.67
N ALA A 781 28.74 -12.57 1.65
CA ALA A 781 27.29 -12.48 1.59
C ALA A 781 26.77 -11.69 0.37
N VAL A 782 27.58 -10.79 -0.19
CA VAL A 782 27.27 -10.03 -1.41
C VAL A 782 26.95 -10.97 -2.59
N SER A 783 27.64 -12.10 -2.72
CA SER A 783 27.31 -13.08 -3.77
C SER A 783 25.92 -13.70 -3.58
N LEU A 784 25.54 -14.03 -2.34
CA LEU A 784 24.21 -14.57 -2.03
C LEU A 784 23.12 -13.53 -2.21
N ARG A 785 23.38 -12.29 -1.77
CA ARG A 785 22.53 -11.12 -2.01
C ARG A 785 22.30 -10.89 -3.51
N SER A 786 23.28 -11.20 -4.37
CA SER A 786 23.14 -11.06 -5.82
C SER A 786 22.31 -12.16 -6.49
N LYS A 787 22.07 -13.30 -5.80
CA LYS A 787 21.25 -14.39 -6.33
C LYS A 787 19.76 -14.07 -6.37
N ALA A 788 19.30 -13.05 -5.64
CA ALA A 788 17.91 -12.60 -5.73
C ALA A 788 17.76 -11.10 -5.47
N ASP A 789 17.00 -10.43 -6.32
CA ASP A 789 16.71 -9.00 -6.18
C ASP A 789 16.01 -8.61 -4.85
N PRO A 790 15.12 -9.43 -4.24
CA PRO A 790 14.45 -9.03 -3.00
C PRO A 790 15.34 -8.89 -1.77
N PHE A 791 16.56 -9.44 -1.78
CA PHE A 791 17.52 -9.15 -0.71
C PHE A 791 17.83 -7.65 -0.61
N ARG A 792 17.66 -6.91 -1.72
CA ARG A 792 17.92 -5.47 -1.80
C ARG A 792 16.69 -4.61 -1.52
N TRP A 793 15.51 -5.23 -1.38
CA TRP A 793 14.27 -4.51 -1.11
C TRP A 793 14.27 -4.00 0.33
N THR A 794 13.66 -2.84 0.52
CA THR A 794 13.65 -2.13 1.80
C THR A 794 12.39 -2.34 2.62
N THR A 795 11.34 -2.81 1.95
CA THR A 795 10.02 -3.12 2.50
C THR A 795 9.44 -4.37 1.84
N ILE A 796 8.50 -5.00 2.54
CA ILE A 796 7.70 -6.09 1.98
C ILE A 796 6.61 -5.54 1.05
N ASP A 797 6.15 -4.29 1.25
CA ASP A 797 5.57 -3.49 0.15
C ASP A 797 6.60 -3.51 -0.97
N PRO A 798 6.35 -4.23 -2.07
CA PRO A 798 7.42 -4.56 -2.97
C PRO A 798 7.88 -3.26 -3.62
N ASP A 799 9.17 -2.96 -3.50
CA ASP A 799 9.77 -1.80 -4.17
C ASP A 799 9.62 -1.94 -5.68
N CYS A 800 9.57 -3.18 -6.17
CA CYS A 800 9.35 -3.55 -7.55
C CYS A 800 8.10 -4.42 -7.68
N GLY A 801 7.17 -4.02 -8.53
CA GLY A 801 5.98 -4.82 -8.79
C GLY A 801 5.49 -4.61 -10.20
N VAL A 802 4.51 -5.43 -10.58
CA VAL A 802 3.72 -5.09 -11.74
C VAL A 802 2.78 -3.97 -11.30
N ALA A 803 3.05 -2.74 -11.75
CA ALA A 803 2.14 -1.63 -11.51
C ALA A 803 0.74 -2.04 -11.99
N LYS A 804 -0.29 -1.55 -11.32
CA LYS A 804 -1.66 -1.97 -11.62
C LYS A 804 -1.97 -1.78 -13.11
N GLY A 805 -2.28 -2.87 -13.79
CA GLY A 805 -2.55 -2.90 -15.23
C GLY A 805 -1.32 -2.84 -16.16
N SER A 806 -0.10 -2.74 -15.64
CA SER A 806 1.12 -3.05 -16.40
C SER A 806 1.24 -4.57 -16.61
N SER A 807 1.97 -5.02 -17.63
CA SER A 807 2.54 -6.38 -17.70
C SER A 807 4.05 -6.36 -17.40
N VAL A 808 4.63 -5.16 -17.33
CA VAL A 808 6.04 -4.92 -17.10
C VAL A 808 6.23 -4.64 -15.61
N VAL A 809 7.18 -5.35 -15.02
CA VAL A 809 7.63 -5.08 -13.66
C VAL A 809 8.34 -3.71 -13.65
N SER A 810 7.87 -2.83 -12.78
CA SER A 810 8.46 -1.53 -12.55
C SER A 810 8.90 -1.39 -11.10
N CYS A 811 9.96 -0.62 -10.87
CA CYS A 811 10.57 -0.42 -9.56
C CYS A 811 10.49 1.05 -9.14
N LYS A 812 10.06 1.30 -7.91
CA LYS A 812 10.27 2.56 -7.21
C LYS A 812 11.77 2.77 -7.04
N GLY A 813 12.24 3.97 -7.40
CA GLY A 813 13.59 4.40 -7.04
C GLY A 813 13.73 4.83 -5.58
N ARG A 814 12.63 4.97 -4.83
CA ARG A 814 12.61 5.57 -3.48
C ARG A 814 12.90 4.54 -2.40
N ILE A 815 13.92 4.81 -1.58
CA ILE A 815 14.20 4.04 -0.37
C ILE A 815 13.32 4.58 0.76
N LYS A 816 12.40 3.76 1.28
CA LYS A 816 11.50 4.17 2.36
C LYS A 816 12.09 3.95 3.74
N ARG A 817 12.79 2.83 3.93
CA ARG A 817 13.33 2.42 5.22
C ARG A 817 14.85 2.45 5.23
N TRP A 818 15.38 3.13 6.24
CA TRP A 818 16.82 3.23 6.46
C TRP A 818 17.24 2.47 7.71
N SER A 819 18.48 1.99 7.65
CA SER A 819 19.27 1.53 8.78
C SER A 819 20.41 2.52 9.01
N ILE A 820 20.75 2.70 10.29
CA ILE A 820 21.82 3.61 10.70
C ILE A 820 22.90 2.79 11.40
N LYS A 821 24.15 3.04 11.03
CA LYS A 821 25.33 2.56 11.75
C LYS A 821 26.14 3.76 12.22
N GLU A 822 26.17 3.96 13.54
CA GLU A 822 27.02 4.96 14.17
C GLU A 822 28.50 4.54 14.02
N LEU A 823 29.36 5.48 13.61
CA LEU A 823 30.80 5.28 13.55
C LEU A 823 31.48 5.77 14.81
N TYR A 824 31.15 6.99 15.22
CA TYR A 824 31.57 7.54 16.49
C TYR A 824 30.66 8.70 16.92
N ARG A 825 30.66 8.94 18.23
CA ARG A 825 30.02 10.07 18.90
C ARG A 825 31.06 10.74 19.78
N ARG A 826 31.13 12.08 19.72
CA ARG A 826 32.13 12.87 20.45
C ARG A 826 31.52 14.16 20.99
N LEU A 827 31.67 14.35 22.30
CA LEU A 827 31.41 15.62 22.97
C LEU A 827 32.65 16.52 22.89
N LEU A 828 32.48 17.81 22.61
CA LEU A 828 33.54 18.79 22.32
C LEU A 828 33.38 20.10 23.10
#